data_AF-A0A2G4JM23-F1
#
_entry.id   AF-A0A2G4JM23-F1
#
_cell.length_a   1.000
_cell.length_b   1.000
_cell.length_c   1.000
_cell.angle_alpha   90.00
_cell.angle_beta   90.00
_cell.angle_gamma   90.00
#
_symmetry.space_group_name_H-M   'P 1'
#
loop_
_entity.id
_entity.type
_entity.pdbx_description
1 polymer ?
#
loop_
_entity_poly.entity_id
_entity_poly.type
_entity_poly.pdbx_seq_one_letter_code
_entity_poly.pdbx_strand_id
1 'polypeptide(L)'
;MHPRTIALILLLPLAAALSAQTPPKVSGLTQLLESHLAGFPARTGLYVKHLGTGEEAAVRGDESFSSASVIKLAIMIRAFQLVDAKTLDLNARVTIGRADLRDGSGVLQYHDLGLTPTYRDLITEMVITSDNTATDLMVQKIGGVEALNKWLMASGFTHTQMVGRGHEYRKKLLTLINPEFANLTPEETTGLQYASQDSALFALYADIFTGPRAKWVELVRDPVNRRTLAGHRNRLTVQDRAYWLGDMTPRETGRLLEAVERGTLTSKASATAMKTIMSRQQAGSRRLPHFLDVPVAHKTGDSGVIANDVGLVSARSGTVIISFFVNGITGSYGEAEDRMGRAAREIVDYFDGGTPRPPAPAAALPQYERTVLLESTSETSANVSIGDVNGDGNPDLVLAKGRHWPLVDRVLLGDGRGGFPTAHDLGTASDRSYSGHLVDLDGDGDLDVVISNDRPDPKLVYLNDGTGHFRAGSTYGSAEWPTRHATVVDLNADGFADIVVANRTGERPGASYICFGKGRGQFEAACEKFATESATTITAADVTGDGRVDLIVPHRDGGQSHVYVNGGKGTFAGAARVPFGPVDANIRMSAAADLNGDGRQDLVTIDEKTGVAVYFGETGNRLSAAVPIGLGDKAPYAVALGDLDGDSKTDIVVGYIEARPAVFFNHGSGRRFTPVLFGDAAGTAYGLAIGDLDKDGRLDIAVARSEAPNVLYFGGAAGQQTRSPAPVRRVIQPAGYKPTPSPLVPGILVGDTLYLSGSTGGDPVSGQLVPGGLEPEMKQIMTNVQTVLAAADMSLNDVVAVTTYLADMADFARFNAIYTSYFPNGAYPTRSTVAVTQLARGARLEITMTAVRSK
;
A
#
# COMPACT_ATOMS: atom_id res chain seq x y z
N MET A 1 67.58 58.24 -32.71
CA MET A 1 67.12 59.37 -33.55
C MET A 1 67.26 58.98 -35.01
N HIS A 2 66.33 59.41 -35.87
CA HIS A 2 66.35 59.30 -37.35
C HIS A 2 66.03 57.90 -37.96
N PRO A 3 65.40 57.86 -39.15
CA PRO A 3 63.95 57.67 -39.27
C PRO A 3 63.46 56.72 -40.39
N ARG A 4 62.12 56.62 -40.39
CA ARG A 4 61.13 55.95 -41.24
C ARG A 4 61.34 55.94 -42.76
N THR A 5 60.92 54.83 -43.38
CA THR A 5 60.15 54.83 -44.64
C THR A 5 59.02 53.80 -44.55
N ILE A 6 57.88 54.16 -45.15
CA ILE A 6 56.53 53.61 -45.01
C ILE A 6 56.28 52.57 -46.12
N ALA A 7 55.54 51.49 -45.81
CA ALA A 7 54.81 50.72 -46.81
C ALA A 7 53.42 50.34 -46.26
N LEU A 8 52.41 50.84 -46.97
CA LEU A 8 50.97 50.65 -46.73
C LEU A 8 50.53 49.42 -47.54
N ILE A 9 50.00 48.37 -46.88
CA ILE A 9 49.28 47.28 -47.54
C ILE A 9 47.88 47.20 -46.94
N LEU A 10 46.88 47.33 -47.83
CA LEU A 10 45.46 47.26 -47.52
C LEU A 10 45.03 45.88 -46.99
N LEU A 11 44.07 45.92 -46.07
CA LEU A 11 43.45 44.82 -45.35
C LEU A 11 42.75 43.78 -46.24
N LEU A 12 43.07 42.50 -46.01
CA LEU A 12 42.25 41.33 -46.30
C LEU A 12 42.02 40.57 -44.98
N PRO A 13 40.82 40.07 -44.66
CA PRO A 13 40.55 39.40 -43.40
C PRO A 13 41.15 37.98 -43.43
N LEU A 14 42.10 37.72 -42.53
CA LEU A 14 42.54 36.36 -42.24
C LEU A 14 41.45 35.67 -41.41
N ALA A 15 40.69 34.77 -42.03
CA ALA A 15 39.91 33.78 -41.32
C ALA A 15 40.88 32.85 -40.58
N ALA A 16 41.03 33.04 -39.28
CA ALA A 16 41.62 32.04 -38.41
C ALA A 16 40.66 30.84 -38.35
N ALA A 17 41.10 29.70 -38.85
CA ALA A 17 40.40 28.43 -38.68
C ALA A 17 40.33 28.11 -37.18
N LEU A 18 39.18 28.38 -36.56
CA LEU A 18 38.80 27.72 -35.33
C LEU A 18 38.61 26.24 -35.68
N SER A 19 39.54 25.41 -35.23
CA SER A 19 39.29 24.00 -34.98
C SER A 19 38.05 23.92 -34.09
N ALA A 20 36.90 23.59 -34.67
CA ALA A 20 35.71 23.21 -33.94
C ALA A 20 36.04 21.93 -33.15
N GLN A 21 36.46 22.10 -31.90
CA GLN A 21 36.44 21.01 -30.94
C GLN A 21 34.98 20.54 -30.88
N THR A 22 34.76 19.29 -31.28
CA THR A 22 33.49 18.60 -31.07
C THR A 22 33.17 18.73 -29.58
N PRO A 23 31.96 19.19 -29.18
CA PRO A 23 31.61 19.25 -27.77
C PRO A 23 31.83 17.86 -27.16
N PRO A 24 32.42 17.76 -25.95
CA PRO A 24 32.72 16.47 -25.37
C PRO A 24 31.43 15.65 -25.30
N LYS A 25 31.49 14.38 -25.74
CA LYS A 25 30.40 13.43 -25.52
C LYS A 25 30.10 13.40 -24.02
N VAL A 26 28.92 13.87 -23.64
CA VAL A 26 28.42 13.80 -22.27
C VAL A 26 28.45 12.32 -21.84
N SER A 27 29.10 12.01 -20.71
CA SER A 27 29.19 10.64 -20.23
C SER A 27 27.81 10.07 -19.92
N GLY A 28 27.65 8.74 -20.02
CA GLY A 28 26.39 8.09 -19.66
C GLY A 28 25.99 8.37 -18.21
N LEU A 29 26.97 8.44 -17.30
CA LEU A 29 26.76 8.83 -15.91
C LEU A 29 26.23 10.26 -15.78
N THR A 30 26.78 11.23 -16.50
CA THR A 30 26.28 12.63 -16.46
C THR A 30 24.82 12.73 -16.90
N GLN A 31 24.44 12.03 -17.97
CA GLN A 31 23.05 11.99 -18.44
C GLN A 31 22.12 11.36 -17.40
N LEU A 32 22.57 10.28 -16.74
CA LEU A 32 21.83 9.65 -15.64
C LEU A 32 21.57 10.65 -14.51
N LEU A 33 22.61 11.34 -14.03
CA LEU A 33 22.47 12.32 -12.96
C LEU A 33 21.52 13.47 -13.34
N GLU A 34 21.64 14.02 -14.54
CA GLU A 34 20.76 15.08 -15.02
C GLU A 34 19.29 14.63 -15.08
N SER A 35 19.04 13.39 -15.49
CA SER A 35 17.68 12.83 -15.56
C SER A 35 17.01 12.72 -14.19
N HIS A 36 17.74 12.35 -13.15
CA HIS A 36 17.22 12.29 -11.78
C HIS A 36 16.90 13.66 -11.20
N LEU A 37 17.65 14.68 -11.61
CA LEU A 37 17.43 16.05 -11.12
C LEU A 37 16.37 16.79 -11.95
N ALA A 38 15.98 16.27 -13.11
CA ALA A 38 14.91 16.83 -13.92
C ALA A 38 13.58 16.75 -13.16
N GLY A 39 12.96 17.91 -12.91
CA GLY A 39 11.69 17.98 -12.19
C GLY A 39 11.78 17.75 -10.68
N PHE A 40 12.97 17.73 -10.09
CA PHE A 40 13.13 17.70 -8.64
C PHE A 40 12.54 19.00 -8.04
N PRO A 41 11.60 18.96 -7.07
CA PRO A 41 10.93 20.15 -6.54
C PRO A 41 11.80 20.91 -5.52
N ALA A 42 13.09 21.06 -5.81
CA ALA A 42 14.08 21.70 -4.97
C ALA A 42 15.32 22.08 -5.79
N ARG A 43 16.16 22.98 -5.27
CA ARG A 43 17.51 23.17 -5.81
C ARG A 43 18.37 21.99 -5.34
N THR A 44 18.89 21.20 -6.28
CA THR A 44 19.60 19.94 -5.96
C THR A 44 21.02 19.89 -6.49
N GLY A 45 22.01 19.55 -5.67
CA GLY A 45 23.38 19.30 -6.09
C GLY A 45 23.70 17.82 -5.96
N LEU A 46 24.35 17.24 -6.96
CA LEU A 46 24.72 15.81 -6.94
C LEU A 46 26.15 15.64 -7.44
N TYR A 47 26.95 14.90 -6.69
CA TYR A 47 28.27 14.43 -7.12
C TYR A 47 28.37 12.92 -6.89
N VAL A 48 28.91 12.21 -7.89
CA VAL A 48 29.08 10.76 -7.87
C VAL A 48 30.49 10.41 -8.33
N LYS A 49 31.13 9.45 -7.65
CA LYS A 49 32.42 8.90 -8.07
C LYS A 49 32.53 7.41 -7.71
N HIS A 50 32.89 6.58 -8.67
CA HIS A 50 33.25 5.19 -8.41
C HIS A 50 34.77 5.07 -8.17
N LEU A 51 35.16 4.59 -6.98
CA LEU A 51 36.56 4.65 -6.54
C LEU A 51 37.48 3.63 -7.19
N GLY A 52 36.92 2.54 -7.72
CA GLY A 52 37.66 1.50 -8.43
C GLY A 52 38.04 1.89 -9.86
N THR A 53 37.11 2.52 -10.59
CA THR A 53 37.31 2.94 -12.01
C THR A 53 37.81 4.38 -12.13
N GLY A 54 37.55 5.21 -11.12
CA GLY A 54 37.85 6.65 -11.16
C GLY A 54 36.82 7.47 -11.94
N GLU A 55 35.77 6.84 -12.48
CA GLU A 55 34.70 7.55 -13.18
C GLU A 55 33.91 8.42 -12.19
N GLU A 56 33.65 9.67 -12.59
CA GLU A 56 32.90 10.64 -11.80
C GLU A 56 32.01 11.53 -12.68
N ALA A 57 30.93 12.03 -12.09
CA ALA A 57 30.08 13.04 -12.69
C ALA A 57 29.46 13.92 -11.61
N ALA A 58 29.02 15.11 -11.99
CA ALA A 58 28.35 16.02 -11.08
C ALA A 58 27.33 16.89 -11.80
N VAL A 59 26.24 17.23 -11.10
CA VAL A 59 25.30 18.28 -11.49
C VAL A 59 25.27 19.30 -10.35
N ARG A 60 25.59 20.56 -10.67
CA ARG A 60 25.80 21.63 -9.68
C ARG A 60 26.79 21.23 -8.58
N GLY A 61 27.79 20.41 -8.95
CA GLY A 61 28.75 19.81 -8.02
C GLY A 61 29.66 20.81 -7.30
N ASP A 62 29.85 21.98 -7.90
CA ASP A 62 30.73 23.05 -7.40
C ASP A 62 29.94 24.25 -6.86
N GLU A 63 28.61 24.16 -6.82
CA GLU A 63 27.76 25.19 -6.23
C GLU A 63 27.61 25.01 -4.72
N SER A 64 27.48 26.12 -4.00
CA SER A 64 27.22 26.15 -2.55
C SER A 64 25.78 25.75 -2.20
N PHE A 65 25.66 24.88 -1.20
CA PHE A 65 24.41 24.47 -0.56
C PHE A 65 24.50 24.60 0.95
N SER A 66 23.34 24.83 1.58
CA SER A 66 23.18 24.67 3.02
C SER A 66 23.31 23.19 3.34
N SER A 67 24.41 22.84 4.00
CA SER A 67 24.73 21.45 4.33
C SER A 67 23.89 20.89 5.47
N ALA A 68 23.26 21.77 6.25
CA ALA A 68 22.67 21.41 7.53
C ALA A 68 23.66 20.52 8.33
N SER A 69 23.25 19.34 8.78
CA SER A 69 24.10 18.45 9.58
C SER A 69 25.19 17.68 8.81
N VAL A 70 25.29 17.81 7.48
CA VAL A 70 26.38 17.14 6.71
C VAL A 70 27.77 17.67 7.10
N ILE A 71 27.87 18.93 7.54
CA ILE A 71 29.12 19.54 8.03
C ILE A 71 29.76 18.77 9.19
N LYS A 72 28.98 17.96 9.91
CA LYS A 72 29.45 17.11 11.02
C LYS A 72 30.48 16.07 10.55
N LEU A 73 30.53 15.73 9.25
CA LEU A 73 31.62 14.94 8.67
C LEU A 73 32.97 15.63 8.79
N ALA A 74 33.05 16.93 8.50
CA ALA A 74 34.29 17.69 8.64
C ALA A 74 34.75 17.77 10.11
N ILE A 75 33.79 17.93 11.03
CA ILE A 75 34.05 17.93 12.48
C ILE A 75 34.61 16.56 12.92
N MET A 76 33.99 15.46 12.49
CA MET A 76 34.46 14.11 12.78
C MET A 76 35.87 13.85 12.23
N ILE A 77 36.13 14.19 10.96
CA ILE A 77 37.45 13.99 10.33
C ILE A 77 38.52 14.77 11.10
N ARG A 78 38.24 16.02 11.44
CA ARG A 78 39.17 16.84 12.22
C ARG A 78 39.40 16.27 13.63
N ALA A 79 38.36 15.77 14.30
CA ALA A 79 38.50 15.14 15.60
C ALA A 79 39.42 13.92 15.54
N PHE A 80 39.21 13.00 14.58
CA PHE A 80 40.06 11.83 14.41
C PHE A 80 41.49 12.18 13.98
N GLN A 81 41.70 13.25 13.21
CA GLN A 81 43.04 13.74 12.93
C GLN A 81 43.77 14.20 14.21
N LEU A 82 43.06 14.83 15.15
CA LEU A 82 43.62 15.21 16.46
C LEU A 82 43.89 13.99 17.35
N VAL A 83 43.09 12.92 17.22
CA VAL A 83 43.35 11.62 17.85
C VAL A 83 44.64 11.01 17.33
N ASP A 84 44.83 10.98 16.01
CA ASP A 84 46.06 10.48 15.39
C ASP A 84 47.28 11.31 15.82
N ALA A 85 47.11 12.63 15.96
CA ALA A 85 48.12 13.54 16.49
C ALA A 85 48.32 13.43 18.02
N LYS A 86 47.56 12.57 18.71
CA LYS A 86 47.57 12.37 20.17
C LYS A 86 47.26 13.64 20.98
N THR A 87 46.49 14.54 20.39
CA THR A 87 46.03 15.80 21.01
C THR A 87 44.56 15.74 21.46
N LEU A 88 43.85 14.69 21.04
CA LEU A 88 42.51 14.35 21.52
C LEU A 88 42.51 12.89 22.01
N ASP A 89 42.17 12.68 23.29
CA ASP A 89 41.91 11.35 23.85
C ASP A 89 40.43 11.03 23.75
N LEU A 90 40.08 9.95 23.05
CA LEU A 90 38.71 9.49 22.88
C LEU A 90 38.05 9.04 24.18
N ASN A 91 38.83 8.63 25.19
CA ASN A 91 38.31 8.18 26.48
C ASN A 91 38.12 9.31 27.48
N ALA A 92 38.68 10.49 27.20
CA ALA A 92 38.46 11.66 28.04
C ALA A 92 36.97 12.02 28.04
N ARG A 93 36.46 12.34 29.24
CA ARG A 93 35.05 12.63 29.48
C ARG A 93 34.81 14.14 29.60
N VAL A 94 33.61 14.56 29.23
CA VAL A 94 33.12 15.93 29.45
C VAL A 94 31.79 15.87 30.18
N THR A 95 31.60 16.71 31.18
CA THR A 95 30.32 16.83 31.88
C THR A 95 29.39 17.73 31.07
N ILE A 96 28.22 17.23 30.70
CA ILE A 96 27.20 18.03 30.01
C ILE A 96 26.39 18.80 31.05
N GLY A 97 26.50 20.12 31.01
CA GLY A 97 25.69 21.04 31.80
C GLY A 97 24.50 21.61 31.01
N ARG A 98 23.63 22.33 31.72
CA ARG A 98 22.43 22.95 31.12
C ARG A 98 22.76 23.94 29.99
N ALA A 99 23.89 24.63 30.10
CA ALA A 99 24.37 25.58 29.09
C ALA A 99 24.91 24.91 27.81
N ASP A 100 25.14 23.60 27.83
CA ASP A 100 25.67 22.84 26.70
C ASP A 100 24.56 22.26 25.82
N LEU A 101 23.39 21.95 26.39
CA LEU A 101 22.26 21.36 25.68
C LEU A 101 21.81 22.24 24.50
N ARG A 102 21.44 21.62 23.39
CA ARG A 102 20.93 22.27 22.18
C ARG A 102 19.67 21.61 21.67
N ASP A 103 18.76 22.44 21.15
CA ASP A 103 17.52 21.98 20.53
C ASP A 103 17.76 21.35 19.15
N GLY A 104 16.77 20.62 18.63
CA GLY A 104 16.80 19.98 17.32
C GLY A 104 17.07 18.48 17.42
N SER A 105 17.87 17.94 16.51
CA SER A 105 18.18 16.50 16.46
C SER A 105 19.16 16.09 17.56
N GLY A 106 19.02 14.85 18.03
CA GLY A 106 19.89 14.26 19.05
C GLY A 106 19.16 13.82 20.31
N VAL A 107 19.75 12.85 21.00
CA VAL A 107 19.20 12.25 22.22
C VAL A 107 19.77 12.85 23.51
N LEU A 108 20.94 13.51 23.46
CA LEU A 108 21.62 14.03 24.65
C LEU A 108 20.83 15.13 25.37
N GLN A 109 19.96 15.86 24.65
CA GLN A 109 19.06 16.85 25.25
C GLN A 109 18.01 16.26 26.20
N TYR A 110 17.78 14.95 26.14
CA TYR A 110 16.83 14.22 26.98
C TYR A 110 17.49 13.45 28.12
N HIS A 111 18.83 13.46 28.19
CA HIS A 111 19.56 12.80 29.27
C HIS A 111 19.70 13.71 30.49
N ASP A 112 19.96 13.11 31.64
CA ASP A 112 20.18 13.84 32.88
C ASP A 112 21.34 14.85 32.78
N LEU A 113 21.14 16.02 33.38
CA LEU A 113 22.21 16.99 33.57
C LEU A 113 23.33 16.38 34.40
N GLY A 114 24.57 16.62 34.00
CA GLY A 114 25.74 16.01 34.63
C GLY A 114 26.16 14.67 34.00
N LEU A 115 25.49 14.21 32.93
CA LEU A 115 25.99 13.10 32.12
C LEU A 115 27.44 13.35 31.70
N THR A 116 28.29 12.33 31.81
CA THR A 116 29.74 12.43 31.52
C THR A 116 30.18 11.57 30.34
N PRO A 117 29.68 11.79 29.11
CA PRO A 117 30.08 10.99 27.96
C PRO A 117 31.57 11.16 27.64
N THR A 118 32.14 10.15 26.99
CA THR A 118 33.47 10.24 26.39
C THR A 118 33.41 11.02 25.06
N TYR A 119 34.55 11.52 24.58
CA TYR A 119 34.58 12.12 23.23
C TYR A 119 34.25 11.11 22.12
N ARG A 120 34.46 9.80 22.35
CA ARG A 120 33.97 8.76 21.43
C ARG A 120 32.44 8.75 21.36
N ASP A 121 31.77 8.83 22.50
CA ASP A 121 30.30 8.83 22.57
C ASP A 121 29.75 10.07 21.86
N LEU A 122 30.36 11.25 22.10
CA LEU A 122 29.97 12.49 21.44
C LEU A 122 30.13 12.44 19.91
N ILE A 123 31.27 11.96 19.41
CA ILE A 123 31.47 11.82 17.96
C ILE A 123 30.45 10.84 17.37
N THR A 124 30.13 9.77 18.10
CA THR A 124 29.16 8.76 17.68
C THR A 124 27.78 9.39 17.55
N GLU A 125 27.24 9.96 18.63
CA GLU A 125 25.90 10.60 18.63
C GLU A 125 25.80 11.78 17.64
N MET A 126 26.86 12.57 17.51
CA MET A 126 26.94 13.64 16.51
C MET A 126 26.68 13.12 15.08
N VAL A 127 27.08 11.89 14.78
CA VAL A 127 26.93 11.31 13.45
C VAL A 127 25.67 10.47 13.35
N ILE A 128 25.42 9.53 14.27
CA ILE A 128 24.38 8.51 14.13
C ILE A 128 22.96 9.03 14.42
N THR A 129 22.80 9.94 15.38
CA THR A 129 21.52 10.59 15.72
C THR A 129 21.52 12.06 15.31
N SER A 130 22.62 12.52 14.71
CA SER A 130 22.81 13.91 14.32
C SER A 130 22.71 14.87 15.51
N ASP A 131 23.26 14.49 16.67
CA ASP A 131 23.06 15.23 17.92
C ASP A 131 23.70 16.62 17.93
N ASN A 132 22.89 17.65 18.19
CA ASN A 132 23.33 19.05 18.18
C ASN A 132 24.13 19.47 19.42
N THR A 133 23.85 18.85 20.58
CA THR A 133 24.62 19.08 21.82
C THR A 133 26.03 18.53 21.64
N ALA A 134 26.15 17.30 21.14
CA ALA A 134 27.43 16.68 20.81
C ALA A 134 28.20 17.50 19.75
N THR A 135 27.48 18.03 18.75
CA THR A 135 28.09 18.87 17.71
C THR A 135 28.76 20.10 18.31
N ASP A 136 28.05 20.89 19.11
CA ASP A 136 28.59 22.13 19.68
C ASP A 136 29.78 21.84 20.62
N LEU A 137 29.70 20.77 21.43
CA LEU A 137 30.80 20.31 22.31
C LEU A 137 32.02 19.86 21.50
N MET A 138 31.82 19.10 20.41
CA MET A 138 32.91 18.66 19.55
C MET A 138 33.56 19.80 18.81
N VAL A 139 32.79 20.78 18.32
CA VAL A 139 33.33 22.00 17.69
C VAL A 139 34.23 22.75 18.66
N GLN A 140 33.80 22.93 19.91
CA GLN A 140 34.64 23.53 20.94
C GLN A 140 35.91 22.71 21.16
N LYS A 141 35.79 21.37 21.24
CA LYS A 141 36.94 20.49 21.50
C LYS A 141 37.99 20.53 20.39
N ILE A 142 37.60 20.70 19.13
CA ILE A 142 38.54 20.75 17.99
C ILE A 142 39.16 22.15 17.76
N GLY A 143 38.88 23.11 18.64
CA GLY A 143 39.43 24.48 18.58
C GLY A 143 38.48 25.53 18.03
N GLY A 144 37.20 25.20 17.84
CA GLY A 144 36.17 26.13 17.37
C GLY A 144 36.03 26.20 15.84
N VAL A 145 35.07 26.99 15.40
CA VAL A 145 34.70 27.17 13.98
C VAL A 145 35.89 27.71 13.16
N GLU A 146 36.63 28.68 13.69
CA GLU A 146 37.79 29.27 13.01
C GLU A 146 38.90 28.25 12.78
N ALA A 147 39.22 27.43 13.78
CA ALA A 147 40.23 26.38 13.66
C ALA A 147 39.81 25.30 12.65
N LEU A 148 38.53 24.93 12.63
CA LEU A 148 37.97 23.98 11.66
C LEU A 148 38.09 24.53 10.23
N ASN A 149 37.65 25.77 10.00
CA ASN A 149 37.68 26.38 8.67
C ASN A 149 39.11 26.62 8.17
N LYS A 150 40.03 27.03 9.06
CA LYS A 150 41.45 27.15 8.73
C LYS A 150 42.05 25.80 8.32
N TRP A 151 41.69 24.72 9.03
CA TRP A 151 42.12 23.38 8.67
C TRP A 151 41.54 22.91 7.33
N LEU A 152 40.24 23.15 7.07
CA LEU A 152 39.60 22.82 5.80
C LEU A 152 40.31 23.50 4.62
N MET A 153 40.54 24.81 4.73
CA MET A 153 41.27 25.58 3.71
C MET A 153 42.70 25.06 3.51
N ALA A 154 43.45 24.82 4.60
CA ALA A 154 44.81 24.27 4.52
C ALA A 154 44.85 22.84 3.96
N SER A 155 43.75 22.10 4.06
CA SER A 155 43.59 20.73 3.53
C SER A 155 43.02 20.72 2.11
N GLY A 156 42.86 21.88 1.46
CA GLY A 156 42.43 21.97 0.06
C GLY A 156 40.90 21.96 -0.17
N PHE A 157 40.11 22.21 0.87
CA PHE A 157 38.65 22.37 0.81
C PHE A 157 38.30 23.86 0.92
N THR A 158 38.31 24.55 -0.22
CA THR A 158 38.13 26.01 -0.27
C THR A 158 36.67 26.45 -0.38
N HIS A 159 35.76 25.51 -0.62
CA HIS A 159 34.32 25.73 -0.74
C HIS A 159 33.51 24.99 0.34
N THR A 160 34.18 24.55 1.40
CA THR A 160 33.60 23.87 2.56
C THR A 160 33.96 24.64 3.80
N GLN A 161 32.95 25.10 4.53
CA GLN A 161 33.14 25.81 5.79
C GLN A 161 31.94 25.63 6.72
N MET A 162 32.21 25.66 8.02
CA MET A 162 31.18 25.85 9.04
C MET A 162 30.94 27.34 9.21
N VAL A 163 29.70 27.80 9.14
CA VAL A 163 29.37 29.24 9.20
C VAL A 163 29.33 29.73 10.64
N GLY A 164 28.85 28.90 11.56
CA GLY A 164 28.73 29.21 12.99
C GLY A 164 28.22 28.01 13.77
N ARG A 165 28.13 28.15 15.09
CA ARG A 165 27.55 27.12 15.97
C ARG A 165 26.04 27.12 15.91
N GLY A 166 25.41 26.01 16.32
CA GLY A 166 23.96 25.83 16.19
C GLY A 166 23.16 26.94 16.89
N HIS A 167 23.55 27.28 18.11
CA HIS A 167 22.89 28.34 18.88
C HIS A 167 23.07 29.75 18.29
N GLU A 168 24.15 30.03 17.55
CA GLU A 168 24.38 31.36 16.96
C GLU A 168 23.36 31.65 15.86
N TYR A 169 23.06 30.64 15.04
CA TYR A 169 21.97 30.68 14.07
C TYR A 169 20.60 30.83 14.75
N ARG A 170 20.33 30.06 15.81
CA ARG A 170 19.07 30.17 16.58
C ARG A 170 18.87 31.56 17.16
N LYS A 171 19.95 32.16 17.68
CA LYS A 171 19.95 33.51 18.22
C LYS A 171 19.60 34.55 17.15
N LYS A 172 20.19 34.46 15.95
CA LYS A 172 19.86 35.36 14.82
C LYS A 172 18.38 35.29 14.45
N LEU A 173 17.79 34.09 14.44
CA LEU A 173 16.34 33.95 14.18
C LEU A 173 15.50 34.63 15.26
N LEU A 174 15.85 34.46 16.53
CA LEU A 174 15.18 35.12 17.64
C LEU A 174 15.30 36.66 17.53
N THR A 175 16.41 37.20 17.02
CA THR A 175 16.55 38.65 16.78
C THR A 175 15.50 39.23 15.81
N LEU A 176 14.86 38.41 14.96
CA LEU A 176 13.81 38.85 14.04
C LEU A 176 12.51 39.24 14.75
N ILE A 177 12.28 38.73 15.97
CA ILE A 177 11.09 39.07 16.77
C ILE A 177 11.41 40.07 17.88
N ASN A 178 12.65 40.10 18.38
CA ASN A 178 13.11 41.12 19.33
C ASN A 178 14.62 41.39 19.15
N PRO A 179 15.03 42.62 18.78
CA PRO A 179 16.43 43.00 18.65
C PRO A 179 17.29 42.75 19.91
N GLU A 180 16.71 42.81 21.12
CA GLU A 180 17.41 42.51 22.38
C GLU A 180 17.98 41.09 22.40
N PHE A 181 17.39 40.17 21.63
CA PHE A 181 17.81 38.77 21.58
C PHE A 181 19.19 38.57 20.92
N ALA A 182 19.77 39.60 20.30
CA ALA A 182 21.15 39.55 19.79
C ALA A 182 22.18 39.23 20.89
N ASN A 183 21.88 39.57 22.15
CA ASN A 183 22.78 39.42 23.30
C ASN A 183 22.50 38.17 24.16
N LEU A 184 21.61 37.28 23.72
CA LEU A 184 21.34 36.04 24.46
C LEU A 184 22.61 35.19 24.59
N THR A 185 22.78 34.62 25.77
CA THR A 185 23.74 33.53 26.01
C THR A 185 23.28 32.25 25.28
N PRO A 186 24.17 31.25 25.09
CA PRO A 186 23.76 29.96 24.51
C PRO A 186 22.65 29.26 25.32
N GLU A 187 22.70 29.37 26.64
CA GLU A 187 21.70 28.81 27.57
C GLU A 187 20.33 29.49 27.39
N GLU A 188 20.30 30.83 27.40
CA GLU A 188 19.06 31.59 27.18
C GLU A 188 18.51 31.37 25.77
N THR A 189 19.38 31.27 24.75
CA THR A 189 18.98 30.98 23.37
C THR A 189 18.27 29.63 23.30
N THR A 190 18.84 28.61 23.93
CA THR A 190 18.27 27.24 23.95
C THR A 190 16.95 27.22 24.72
N GLY A 191 16.90 27.85 25.90
CA GLY A 191 15.67 27.96 26.68
C GLY A 191 14.53 28.64 25.91
N LEU A 192 14.80 29.75 25.20
CA LEU A 192 13.79 30.40 24.36
C LEU A 192 13.40 29.56 23.14
N GLN A 193 14.30 28.74 22.58
CA GLN A 193 13.93 27.80 21.52
C GLN A 193 12.97 26.72 22.04
N TYR A 194 13.26 26.10 23.19
CA TYR A 194 12.33 25.14 23.81
C TYR A 194 10.98 25.78 24.14
N ALA A 195 10.97 27.03 24.66
CA ALA A 195 9.73 27.77 24.87
C ALA A 195 8.96 28.01 23.57
N SER A 196 9.65 28.39 22.49
CA SER A 196 9.02 28.64 21.18
C SER A 196 8.38 27.38 20.57
N GLN A 197 8.80 26.19 21.00
CA GLN A 197 8.35 24.89 20.50
C GLN A 197 7.38 24.19 21.46
N ASP A 198 7.00 24.81 22.59
CA ASP A 198 6.26 24.16 23.69
C ASP A 198 6.91 22.86 24.19
N SER A 199 8.24 22.78 24.13
CA SER A 199 8.97 21.61 24.61
C SER A 199 8.92 21.53 26.13
N ALA A 200 8.65 20.33 26.67
CA ALA A 200 8.72 20.04 28.11
C ALA A 200 10.11 20.35 28.69
N LEU A 201 11.17 20.28 27.87
CA LEU A 201 12.54 20.64 28.26
C LEU A 201 12.69 22.11 28.67
N PHE A 202 11.75 22.99 28.31
CA PHE A 202 11.75 24.37 28.78
C PHE A 202 11.70 24.46 30.32
N ALA A 203 11.12 23.47 31.01
CA ALA A 203 11.07 23.45 32.47
C ALA A 203 12.47 23.54 33.11
N LEU A 204 13.50 23.02 32.45
CA LEU A 204 14.90 23.10 32.91
C LEU A 204 15.45 24.55 32.93
N TYR A 205 14.83 25.46 32.19
CA TYR A 205 15.30 26.84 31.99
C TYR A 205 14.35 27.89 32.57
N ALA A 206 13.18 27.51 33.08
CA ALA A 206 12.15 28.47 33.49
C ALA A 206 12.64 29.45 34.57
N ASP A 207 13.54 29.01 35.45
CA ASP A 207 14.15 29.78 36.53
C ASP A 207 15.01 30.97 36.04
N ILE A 208 15.58 30.92 34.82
CA ILE A 208 16.37 32.04 34.28
C ILE A 208 15.53 33.08 33.52
N PHE A 209 14.23 32.80 33.29
CA PHE A 209 13.28 33.70 32.63
C PHE A 209 12.27 34.32 33.61
N THR A 210 12.79 34.92 34.68
CA THR A 210 11.98 35.63 35.68
C THR A 210 12.00 37.14 35.50
N GLY A 211 11.13 37.85 36.23
CA GLY A 211 11.08 39.32 36.22
C GLY A 211 10.85 39.87 34.81
N PRO A 212 11.64 40.86 34.34
CA PRO A 212 11.51 41.41 32.99
C PRO A 212 11.67 40.37 31.88
N ARG A 213 12.44 39.30 32.10
CA ARG A 213 12.72 38.25 31.11
C ARG A 213 11.57 37.26 30.93
N ALA A 214 10.60 37.21 31.85
CA ALA A 214 9.39 36.40 31.68
C ALA A 214 8.61 36.79 30.40
N LYS A 215 8.63 38.07 30.05
CA LYS A 215 8.04 38.60 28.82
C LYS A 215 8.68 38.04 27.55
N TRP A 216 9.94 37.62 27.60
CA TRP A 216 10.62 37.00 26.45
C TRP A 216 10.01 35.64 26.12
N VAL A 217 9.61 34.88 27.14
CA VAL A 217 8.94 33.59 27.00
C VAL A 217 7.56 33.77 26.39
N GLU A 218 6.79 34.73 26.89
CA GLU A 218 5.48 35.11 26.30
C GLU A 218 5.63 35.48 24.83
N LEU A 219 6.66 36.27 24.49
CA LEU A 219 6.91 36.72 23.12
C LEU A 219 7.20 35.55 22.17
N VAL A 220 8.04 34.58 22.55
CA VAL A 220 8.35 33.41 21.70
C VAL A 220 7.23 32.38 21.66
N ARG A 221 6.33 32.39 22.66
CA ARG A 221 5.14 31.53 22.72
C ARG A 221 3.95 32.09 21.95
N ASP A 222 3.95 33.40 21.67
CA ASP A 222 2.91 34.03 20.87
C ASP A 222 2.74 33.30 19.51
N PRO A 223 1.52 32.87 19.16
CA PRO A 223 1.27 32.10 17.94
C PRO A 223 1.68 32.81 16.65
N VAL A 224 1.63 34.15 16.59
CA VAL A 224 2.07 34.92 15.42
C VAL A 224 3.59 34.84 15.31
N ASN A 225 4.31 35.08 16.41
CA ASN A 225 5.77 35.00 16.43
C ASN A 225 6.28 33.59 16.12
N ARG A 226 5.61 32.54 16.59
CA ARG A 226 5.94 31.15 16.22
C ARG A 226 5.86 30.90 14.73
N ARG A 227 4.76 31.33 14.10
CA ARG A 227 4.58 31.21 12.64
C ARG A 227 5.65 32.01 11.89
N THR A 228 5.96 33.22 12.36
CA THR A 228 7.02 34.06 11.80
C THR A 228 8.39 33.38 11.89
N LEU A 229 8.76 32.87 13.07
CA LEU A 229 10.03 32.16 13.28
C LEU A 229 10.13 30.92 12.39
N ALA A 230 9.08 30.08 12.32
CA ALA A 230 9.07 28.88 11.48
C ALA A 230 9.19 29.22 9.98
N GLY A 231 8.43 30.21 9.50
CA GLY A 231 8.48 30.65 8.10
C GLY A 231 9.84 31.24 7.73
N HIS A 232 10.41 32.09 8.59
CA HIS A 232 11.75 32.63 8.40
C HIS A 232 12.82 31.56 8.47
N ARG A 233 12.73 30.60 9.40
CA ARG A 233 13.65 29.47 9.52
C ARG A 233 13.78 28.73 8.19
N ASN A 234 12.66 28.31 7.61
CA ASN A 234 12.65 27.54 6.36
C ASN A 234 13.19 28.38 5.19
N ARG A 235 12.77 29.65 5.08
CA ARG A 235 13.23 30.54 4.00
C ARG A 235 14.73 30.86 4.09
N LEU A 236 15.20 31.30 5.26
CA LEU A 236 16.56 31.82 5.46
C LEU A 236 17.61 30.70 5.41
N THR A 237 17.31 29.50 5.91
CA THR A 237 18.24 28.36 5.84
C THR A 237 18.53 27.87 4.43
N VAL A 238 17.78 28.35 3.44
CA VAL A 238 18.00 28.08 2.02
C VAL A 238 18.56 29.31 1.29
N GLN A 239 18.06 30.50 1.59
CA GLN A 239 18.34 31.70 0.80
C GLN A 239 19.51 32.54 1.30
N ASP A 240 19.85 32.46 2.60
CA ASP A 240 20.85 33.33 3.22
C ASP A 240 21.94 32.50 3.90
N ARG A 241 23.15 32.56 3.31
CA ARG A 241 24.35 31.85 3.80
C ARG A 241 24.67 32.19 5.26
N ALA A 242 24.29 33.36 5.77
CA ALA A 242 24.51 33.74 7.17
C ALA A 242 23.69 32.90 8.17
N TYR A 243 22.67 32.18 7.69
CA TYR A 243 21.80 31.30 8.47
C TYR A 243 22.05 29.81 8.23
N TRP A 244 23.08 29.45 7.46
CA TRP A 244 23.44 28.06 7.23
C TRP A 244 24.28 27.56 8.41
N LEU A 245 24.21 26.26 8.73
CA LEU A 245 25.11 25.65 9.72
C LEU A 245 26.49 25.42 9.11
N GLY A 246 26.51 24.85 7.90
CA GLY A 246 27.68 24.73 7.07
C GLY A 246 27.34 24.99 5.62
N ASP A 247 28.34 25.42 4.88
CA ASP A 247 28.30 25.80 3.49
C ASP A 247 29.28 24.90 2.74
N MET A 248 28.73 24.03 1.90
CA MET A 248 29.46 22.94 1.27
C MET A 248 29.03 22.78 -0.18
N THR A 249 29.90 22.17 -0.98
CA THR A 249 29.56 21.73 -2.34
C THR A 249 29.49 20.20 -2.40
N PRO A 250 28.66 19.62 -3.30
CA PRO A 250 28.63 18.18 -3.49
C PRO A 250 30.00 17.57 -3.80
N ARG A 251 30.82 18.22 -4.63
CA ARG A 251 32.13 17.72 -5.04
C ARG A 251 33.14 17.71 -3.89
N GLU A 252 33.22 18.79 -3.11
CA GLU A 252 34.14 18.82 -1.95
C GLU A 252 33.72 17.84 -0.86
N THR A 253 32.40 17.66 -0.69
CA THR A 253 31.86 16.64 0.22
C THR A 253 32.23 15.23 -0.24
N GLY A 254 32.15 14.96 -1.54
CA GLY A 254 32.66 13.72 -2.11
C GLY A 254 34.17 13.51 -1.87
N ARG A 255 34.99 14.57 -1.97
CA ARG A 255 36.42 14.51 -1.63
C ARG A 255 36.67 14.21 -0.14
N LEU A 256 35.84 14.72 0.77
CA LEU A 256 35.91 14.37 2.20
C LEU A 256 35.61 12.88 2.41
N LEU A 257 34.57 12.35 1.75
CA LEU A 257 34.20 10.92 1.81
C LEU A 257 35.30 10.03 1.23
N GLU A 258 35.92 10.43 0.11
CA GLU A 258 37.07 9.72 -0.46
C GLU A 258 38.25 9.71 0.51
N ALA A 259 38.49 10.81 1.22
CA ALA A 259 39.56 10.88 2.22
C ALA A 259 39.30 9.98 3.43
N VAL A 260 38.03 9.81 3.83
CA VAL A 260 37.61 8.84 4.85
C VAL A 260 37.82 7.41 4.35
N GLU A 261 37.43 7.10 3.12
CA GLU A 261 37.57 5.75 2.56
C GLU A 261 39.04 5.35 2.38
N ARG A 262 39.87 6.26 1.87
CA ARG A 262 41.30 6.02 1.60
C ARG A 262 42.21 6.24 2.80
N GLY A 263 41.73 6.91 3.86
CA GLY A 263 42.55 7.30 5.01
C GLY A 263 43.66 8.28 4.63
N THR A 264 43.36 9.31 3.82
CA THR A 264 44.36 10.30 3.37
C THR A 264 44.49 11.50 4.30
N LEU A 265 43.47 11.78 5.12
CA LEU A 265 43.48 12.85 6.13
C LEU A 265 43.64 12.33 7.57
N THR A 266 43.52 11.02 7.78
CA THR A 266 43.60 10.34 9.08
C THR A 266 44.31 9.00 8.92
N SER A 267 44.70 8.37 10.02
CA SER A 267 45.25 7.01 10.02
C SER A 267 44.20 6.00 9.54
N LYS A 268 44.65 4.83 9.06
CA LYS A 268 43.73 3.74 8.64
C LYS A 268 42.79 3.28 9.75
N ALA A 269 43.25 3.29 11.00
CA ALA A 269 42.44 2.92 12.16
C ALA A 269 41.32 3.94 12.39
N SER A 270 41.65 5.22 12.33
CA SER A 270 40.70 6.33 12.44
C SER A 270 39.70 6.35 11.28
N ALA A 271 40.17 6.15 10.05
CA ALA A 271 39.32 5.97 8.87
C ALA A 271 38.31 4.83 9.03
N THR A 272 38.75 3.68 9.54
CA THR A 272 37.88 2.53 9.80
C THR A 272 36.83 2.87 10.86
N ALA A 273 37.22 3.50 11.96
CA ALA A 273 36.30 3.92 13.01
C ALA A 273 35.23 4.90 12.49
N MET A 274 35.62 5.89 11.68
CA MET A 274 34.68 6.83 11.06
C MET A 274 33.66 6.11 10.17
N LYS A 275 34.10 5.18 9.32
CA LYS A 275 33.18 4.38 8.48
C LYS A 275 32.23 3.52 9.30
N THR A 276 32.73 2.90 10.37
CA THR A 276 31.87 2.14 11.29
C THR A 276 30.79 3.03 11.90
N ILE A 277 31.13 4.24 12.37
CA ILE A 277 30.14 5.17 12.91
C ILE A 277 29.12 5.56 11.82
N MET A 278 29.58 5.93 10.62
CA MET A 278 28.69 6.32 9.51
C MET A 278 27.77 5.18 9.03
N SER A 279 28.19 3.91 9.13
CA SER A 279 27.37 2.74 8.82
C SER A 279 26.25 2.47 9.83
N ARG A 280 26.26 3.18 10.97
CA ARG A 280 25.25 3.08 12.03
C ARG A 280 24.33 4.29 12.08
N GLN A 281 24.31 5.09 11.01
CA GLN A 281 23.38 6.20 10.85
C GLN A 281 21.94 5.75 11.12
N GLN A 282 21.21 6.52 11.93
CA GLN A 282 19.82 6.20 12.33
C GLN A 282 18.80 7.12 11.65
N ALA A 283 19.24 8.16 10.93
CA ALA A 283 18.39 9.04 10.14
C ALA A 283 18.52 8.78 8.63
N GLY A 284 17.47 9.10 7.87
CA GLY A 284 17.51 9.04 6.40
C GLY A 284 17.39 7.63 5.82
N SER A 285 16.71 6.71 6.51
CA SER A 285 16.39 5.37 5.98
C SER A 285 15.61 5.43 4.65
N ARG A 286 14.86 6.52 4.42
CA ARG A 286 14.12 6.81 3.17
C ARG A 286 14.97 7.48 2.08
N ARG A 287 16.29 7.65 2.27
CA ARG A 287 17.20 8.35 1.33
C ARG A 287 18.16 7.40 0.63
N LEU A 288 19.48 7.64 0.68
CA LEU A 288 20.47 6.79 0.01
C LEU A 288 20.25 5.28 0.28
N PRO A 289 20.07 4.81 1.53
CA PRO A 289 19.91 3.38 1.79
C PRO A 289 18.56 2.79 1.34
N HIS A 290 17.55 3.60 1.02
CA HIS A 290 16.15 3.13 0.97
C HIS A 290 15.90 1.98 0.00
N PHE A 291 16.47 2.05 -1.20
CA PHE A 291 16.29 1.06 -2.26
C PHE A 291 17.58 0.28 -2.55
N LEU A 292 18.56 0.35 -1.65
CA LEU A 292 19.84 -0.34 -1.79
C LEU A 292 19.87 -1.60 -0.94
N ASP A 293 20.30 -2.71 -1.54
CA ASP A 293 20.56 -4.00 -0.89
C ASP A 293 22.03 -4.14 -0.47
N VAL A 294 22.79 -3.04 -0.53
CA VAL A 294 24.22 -2.98 -0.21
C VAL A 294 24.48 -2.07 1.00
N PRO A 295 25.56 -2.33 1.78
CA PRO A 295 25.91 -1.47 2.90
C PRO A 295 26.15 -0.01 2.49
N VAL A 296 25.58 0.91 3.27
CA VAL A 296 25.72 2.36 3.10
C VAL A 296 26.28 2.97 4.38
N ALA A 297 27.42 3.66 4.28
CA ALA A 297 27.96 4.49 5.34
C ALA A 297 27.73 5.96 4.99
N HIS A 298 26.81 6.63 5.69
CA HIS A 298 26.29 7.94 5.27
C HIS A 298 26.05 8.93 6.41
N LYS A 299 25.81 10.19 6.04
CA LYS A 299 25.44 11.28 6.93
C LYS A 299 24.37 12.17 6.28
N THR A 300 23.26 12.33 7.01
CA THR A 300 22.17 13.23 6.60
C THR A 300 22.40 14.69 7.01
N GLY A 301 21.69 15.60 6.34
CA GLY A 301 21.53 17.00 6.76
C GLY A 301 20.09 17.46 6.61
N ASP A 302 19.48 17.83 7.73
CA ASP A 302 18.03 17.98 7.82
C ASP A 302 17.58 19.38 8.25
N SER A 303 16.55 19.89 7.58
CA SER A 303 15.73 21.00 8.04
C SER A 303 14.30 20.84 7.48
N GLY A 304 13.37 21.71 7.86
CA GLY A 304 11.99 21.64 7.36
C GLY A 304 11.83 21.74 5.84
N VAL A 305 12.87 22.16 5.10
CA VAL A 305 12.87 22.24 3.62
C VAL A 305 14.21 21.79 3.00
N ILE A 306 15.06 21.10 3.77
CA ILE A 306 16.38 20.60 3.34
C ILE A 306 16.45 19.11 3.67
N ALA A 307 16.85 18.28 2.71
CA ALA A 307 16.99 16.83 2.85
C ALA A 307 18.29 16.36 2.19
N ASN A 308 19.45 16.68 2.78
CA ASN A 308 20.73 16.25 2.25
C ASN A 308 21.06 14.83 2.71
N ASP A 309 21.76 14.06 1.89
CA ASP A 309 22.35 12.78 2.30
C ASP A 309 23.58 12.46 1.44
N VAL A 310 24.67 12.08 2.11
CA VAL A 310 25.97 11.84 1.47
C VAL A 310 26.62 10.60 2.08
N GLY A 311 27.24 9.75 1.25
CA GLY A 311 27.78 8.50 1.77
C GLY A 311 28.66 7.70 0.82
N LEU A 312 29.25 6.65 1.41
CA LEU A 312 29.99 5.58 0.76
C LEU A 312 29.05 4.38 0.61
N VAL A 313 28.78 3.99 -0.63
CA VAL A 313 27.90 2.88 -1.00
C VAL A 313 28.76 1.71 -1.49
N SER A 314 28.58 0.53 -0.89
CA SER A 314 29.41 -0.65 -1.16
C SER A 314 28.85 -1.48 -2.33
N ALA A 315 28.86 -0.92 -3.55
CA ALA A 315 28.38 -1.61 -4.75
C ALA A 315 29.23 -2.85 -5.08
N ARG A 316 28.70 -3.79 -5.89
CA ARG A 316 29.44 -5.02 -6.26
C ARG A 316 30.70 -4.72 -7.08
N SER A 317 30.64 -3.65 -7.88
CA SER A 317 31.74 -3.12 -8.69
C SER A 317 32.83 -2.40 -7.88
N GLY A 318 32.53 -2.01 -6.64
CA GLY A 318 33.41 -1.27 -5.74
C GLY A 318 32.69 -0.12 -5.03
N THR A 319 33.42 0.60 -4.19
CA THR A 319 32.85 1.71 -3.42
C THR A 319 32.45 2.88 -4.34
N VAL A 320 31.18 3.27 -4.28
CA VAL A 320 30.62 4.47 -4.94
C VAL A 320 30.42 5.57 -3.90
N ILE A 321 30.95 6.76 -4.16
CA ILE A 321 30.64 7.97 -3.40
C ILE A 321 29.41 8.61 -4.03
N ILE A 322 28.41 8.92 -3.22
CA ILE A 322 27.23 9.71 -3.62
C ILE A 322 27.08 10.87 -2.65
N SER A 323 27.02 12.08 -3.17
CA SER A 323 26.85 13.30 -2.38
C SER A 323 25.64 14.10 -2.88
N PHE A 324 24.50 13.94 -2.22
CA PHE A 324 23.23 14.57 -2.57
C PHE A 324 22.92 15.76 -1.64
N PHE A 325 22.72 16.95 -2.22
CA PHE A 325 22.27 18.14 -1.53
C PHE A 325 20.92 18.57 -2.08
N VAL A 326 19.88 18.66 -1.25
CA VAL A 326 18.52 19.03 -1.65
C VAL A 326 18.08 20.20 -0.77
N ASN A 327 17.93 21.39 -1.36
CA ASN A 327 17.64 22.62 -0.63
C ASN A 327 16.39 23.32 -1.21
N GLY A 328 15.42 23.64 -0.35
CA GLY A 328 14.22 24.38 -0.73
C GLY A 328 13.14 23.50 -1.35
N ILE A 329 12.81 22.39 -0.70
CA ILE A 329 11.74 21.49 -1.12
C ILE A 329 10.40 22.26 -1.11
N THR A 330 9.70 22.28 -2.26
CA THR A 330 8.39 22.93 -2.44
C THR A 330 7.23 21.95 -2.55
N GLY A 331 7.52 20.64 -2.65
CA GLY A 331 6.55 19.54 -2.74
C GLY A 331 6.56 18.62 -1.51
N SER A 332 6.18 17.36 -1.70
CA SER A 332 6.25 16.36 -0.63
C SER A 332 7.69 16.12 -0.20
N TYR A 333 7.96 16.23 1.10
CA TYR A 333 9.29 15.98 1.67
C TYR A 333 9.68 14.51 1.52
N GLY A 334 8.77 13.57 1.84
CA GLY A 334 9.01 12.14 1.67
C GLY A 334 9.21 11.72 0.21
N GLU A 335 8.51 12.34 -0.75
CA GLU A 335 8.73 12.06 -2.18
C GLU A 335 10.13 12.52 -2.63
N ALA A 336 10.60 13.66 -2.13
CA ALA A 336 11.97 14.12 -2.37
C ALA A 336 13.00 13.11 -1.80
N GLU A 337 12.72 12.51 -0.64
CA GLU A 337 13.56 11.46 -0.07
C GLU A 337 13.59 10.20 -0.95
N ASP A 338 12.44 9.70 -1.37
CA ASP A 338 12.37 8.52 -2.23
C ASP A 338 13.06 8.72 -3.57
N ARG A 339 12.94 9.93 -4.14
CA ARG A 339 13.64 10.29 -5.39
C ARG A 339 15.15 10.21 -5.21
N MET A 340 15.69 10.60 -4.05
CA MET A 340 17.12 10.43 -3.75
C MET A 340 17.49 8.94 -3.65
N GLY A 341 16.67 8.13 -2.98
CA GLY A 341 16.91 6.69 -2.87
C GLY A 341 16.91 5.98 -4.22
N ARG A 342 15.94 6.28 -5.09
CA ARG A 342 15.87 5.72 -6.45
C ARG A 342 17.08 6.13 -7.28
N ALA A 343 17.47 7.41 -7.19
CA ALA A 343 18.68 7.89 -7.86
C ALA A 343 19.92 7.13 -7.37
N ALA A 344 20.06 6.90 -6.06
CA ALA A 344 21.17 6.12 -5.50
C ALA A 344 21.19 4.69 -6.04
N ARG A 345 20.03 4.04 -6.16
CA ARG A 345 19.92 2.70 -6.74
C ARG A 345 20.37 2.66 -8.20
N GLU A 346 19.86 3.56 -9.03
CA GLU A 346 20.21 3.60 -10.46
C GLU A 346 21.69 3.94 -10.69
N ILE A 347 22.28 4.80 -9.84
CA ILE A 347 23.72 5.06 -9.82
C ILE A 347 24.52 3.78 -9.52
N VAL A 348 24.09 2.98 -8.55
CA VAL A 348 24.76 1.70 -8.22
C VAL A 348 24.61 0.70 -9.36
N ASP A 349 23.41 0.57 -9.94
CA ASP A 349 23.16 -0.35 -11.04
C ASP A 349 23.99 0.01 -12.29
N TYR A 350 24.19 1.32 -12.55
CA TYR A 350 25.07 1.82 -13.61
C TYR A 350 26.50 1.26 -13.50
N PHE A 351 27.09 1.28 -12.30
CA PHE A 351 28.45 0.79 -12.09
C PHE A 351 28.55 -0.73 -12.00
N ASP A 352 27.53 -1.41 -11.46
CA ASP A 352 27.51 -2.87 -11.33
C ASP A 352 27.29 -3.61 -12.66
N GLY A 353 27.20 -2.89 -13.78
CA GLY A 353 26.98 -3.47 -15.10
C GLY A 353 25.57 -4.02 -15.27
N GLY A 354 24.63 -3.61 -14.41
CA GLY A 354 23.22 -3.84 -14.64
C GLY A 354 22.83 -3.06 -15.90
N THR A 355 22.13 -3.71 -16.83
CA THR A 355 21.20 -2.94 -17.66
C THR A 355 20.39 -2.09 -16.71
N PRO A 356 20.30 -0.75 -16.88
CA PRO A 356 19.41 0.07 -16.09
C PRO A 356 18.07 -0.67 -16.11
N ARG A 357 17.66 -1.21 -14.97
CA ARG A 357 16.27 -1.65 -14.86
C ARG A 357 15.55 -0.33 -15.02
N PRO A 358 14.77 -0.11 -16.09
CA PRO A 358 14.11 1.17 -16.27
C PRO A 358 13.41 1.49 -14.95
N PRO A 359 13.36 2.78 -14.50
CA PRO A 359 12.41 3.12 -13.45
C PRO A 359 11.11 2.47 -13.89
N ALA A 360 10.54 1.59 -13.04
CA ALA A 360 9.36 0.84 -13.42
C ALA A 360 8.42 1.87 -14.05
N PRO A 361 8.14 1.79 -15.37
CA PRO A 361 7.39 2.84 -16.06
C PRO A 361 6.10 2.95 -15.27
N ALA A 362 5.86 4.08 -14.57
CA ALA A 362 4.91 4.21 -13.46
C ALA A 362 3.96 3.03 -13.47
N ALA A 363 4.30 1.97 -12.72
CA ALA A 363 3.89 0.60 -13.02
C ALA A 363 2.45 0.65 -13.49
N ALA A 364 2.18 0.27 -14.74
CA ALA A 364 0.84 0.41 -15.31
C ALA A 364 -0.12 -0.16 -14.26
N LEU A 365 -1.00 0.71 -13.75
CA LEU A 365 -1.76 0.39 -12.55
C LEU A 365 -2.43 -0.97 -12.73
N PRO A 366 -2.39 -1.85 -11.72
CA PRO A 366 -2.99 -3.17 -11.79
C PRO A 366 -4.39 -3.10 -12.40
N GLN A 367 -4.62 -4.00 -13.35
CA GLN A 367 -5.92 -4.25 -13.98
C GLN A 367 -6.47 -5.56 -13.45
N TYR A 368 -7.79 -5.64 -13.38
CA TYR A 368 -8.51 -6.75 -12.76
C TYR A 368 -9.41 -7.44 -13.79
N GLU A 369 -8.79 -7.89 -14.88
CA GLU A 369 -9.48 -8.45 -16.06
C GLU A 369 -9.71 -9.96 -15.96
N ARG A 370 -8.81 -10.70 -15.30
CA ARG A 370 -8.97 -12.13 -15.06
C ARG A 370 -9.96 -12.31 -13.90
N THR A 371 -10.97 -13.15 -14.09
CA THR A 371 -12.01 -13.37 -13.09
C THR A 371 -12.36 -14.84 -12.93
N VAL A 372 -12.82 -15.19 -11.73
CA VAL A 372 -13.40 -16.49 -11.41
C VAL A 372 -14.70 -16.25 -10.65
N LEU A 373 -15.81 -16.79 -11.18
CA LEU A 373 -17.05 -16.86 -10.39
C LEU A 373 -16.87 -17.94 -9.33
N LEU A 374 -17.15 -17.58 -8.08
CA LEU A 374 -17.01 -18.46 -6.93
C LEU A 374 -18.20 -19.43 -6.79
N GLU A 375 -19.27 -19.16 -7.54
CA GLU A 375 -20.48 -19.97 -7.62
C GLU A 375 -21.17 -19.79 -8.98
N SER A 376 -22.04 -20.73 -9.34
CA SER A 376 -22.75 -20.69 -10.63
C SER A 376 -24.12 -20.02 -10.56
N THR A 377 -24.63 -19.75 -9.36
CA THR A 377 -25.98 -19.21 -9.13
C THR A 377 -25.91 -17.87 -8.43
N SER A 378 -26.92 -17.03 -8.65
CA SER A 378 -27.05 -15.76 -7.94
C SER A 378 -27.73 -16.00 -6.59
N GLU A 379 -27.05 -15.62 -5.51
CA GLU A 379 -27.55 -15.67 -4.12
C GLU A 379 -27.22 -14.36 -3.38
N THR A 380 -27.50 -14.28 -2.08
CA THR A 380 -27.43 -13.01 -1.30
C THR A 380 -26.27 -12.95 -0.33
N SER A 381 -25.03 -12.80 -0.81
CA SER A 381 -23.86 -12.74 0.07
C SER A 381 -23.64 -11.35 0.66
N ALA A 382 -23.27 -11.31 1.94
CA ALA A 382 -23.00 -10.09 2.69
C ALA A 382 -21.50 -9.84 2.90
N ASN A 383 -20.70 -10.90 2.99
CA ASN A 383 -19.28 -10.79 3.31
C ASN A 383 -18.49 -11.99 2.75
N VAL A 384 -17.21 -11.72 2.52
CA VAL A 384 -16.19 -12.69 2.16
C VAL A 384 -14.96 -12.42 3.01
N SER A 385 -14.30 -13.47 3.48
CA SER A 385 -13.04 -13.43 4.22
C SER A 385 -12.01 -14.35 3.56
N ILE A 386 -10.74 -13.98 3.64
CA ILE A 386 -9.61 -14.75 3.09
C ILE A 386 -8.74 -15.23 4.24
N GLY A 387 -8.33 -16.50 4.22
CA GLY A 387 -7.36 -17.07 5.15
C GLY A 387 -7.09 -18.53 4.84
N ASP A 388 -5.93 -19.04 5.23
CA ASP A 388 -5.61 -20.48 5.12
C ASP A 388 -6.31 -21.22 6.27
N VAL A 389 -7.44 -21.88 5.98
CA VAL A 389 -8.26 -22.55 7.00
C VAL A 389 -7.94 -24.03 7.11
N ASN A 390 -7.14 -24.60 6.22
CA ASN A 390 -6.80 -26.02 6.24
C ASN A 390 -5.29 -26.30 6.44
N GLY A 391 -4.50 -25.25 6.66
CA GLY A 391 -3.07 -25.32 6.94
C GLY A 391 -2.22 -25.78 5.75
N ASP A 392 -2.75 -25.74 4.52
CA ASP A 392 -2.03 -26.18 3.32
C ASP A 392 -1.15 -25.06 2.71
N GLY A 393 -1.20 -23.87 3.31
CA GLY A 393 -0.47 -22.68 2.93
C GLY A 393 -1.15 -21.87 1.84
N ASN A 394 -2.28 -22.30 1.27
CA ASN A 394 -3.02 -21.60 0.22
C ASN A 394 -4.17 -20.77 0.83
N PRO A 395 -4.47 -19.59 0.26
CA PRO A 395 -5.61 -18.82 0.74
C PRO A 395 -6.95 -19.47 0.37
N ASP A 396 -7.79 -19.65 1.38
CA ASP A 396 -9.17 -20.11 1.25
C ASP A 396 -10.15 -18.95 1.43
N LEU A 397 -11.44 -19.20 1.16
CA LEU A 397 -12.51 -18.24 1.32
C LEU A 397 -13.62 -18.75 2.25
N VAL A 398 -14.12 -17.86 3.11
CA VAL A 398 -15.39 -18.04 3.84
C VAL A 398 -16.40 -17.00 3.35
N LEU A 399 -17.58 -17.47 2.94
CA LEU A 399 -18.67 -16.64 2.43
C LEU A 399 -19.83 -16.62 3.42
N ALA A 400 -20.19 -15.43 3.89
CA ALA A 400 -21.41 -15.20 4.66
C ALA A 400 -22.57 -14.89 3.71
N LYS A 401 -23.56 -15.80 3.63
CA LYS A 401 -24.54 -15.84 2.55
C LYS A 401 -25.95 -15.43 2.93
N GLY A 402 -26.21 -15.14 4.21
CA GLY A 402 -27.56 -14.97 4.70
C GLY A 402 -28.20 -13.59 4.56
N ARG A 403 -27.66 -12.65 3.76
CA ARG A 403 -28.11 -11.24 3.78
C ARG A 403 -29.64 -11.13 3.66
N HIS A 404 -30.31 -10.76 4.76
CA HIS A 404 -31.77 -10.76 4.98
C HIS A 404 -32.50 -12.11 4.90
N TRP A 405 -31.97 -13.10 4.19
CA TRP A 405 -32.61 -14.40 3.97
C TRP A 405 -31.76 -15.53 4.54
N PRO A 406 -32.35 -16.48 5.28
CA PRO A 406 -31.59 -17.59 5.83
C PRO A 406 -30.97 -18.41 4.69
N LEU A 407 -29.63 -18.44 4.61
CA LEU A 407 -28.86 -19.28 3.70
C LEU A 407 -27.68 -19.91 4.47
N VAL A 408 -27.16 -21.01 3.93
CA VAL A 408 -25.99 -21.69 4.50
C VAL A 408 -24.72 -20.97 4.06
N ASP A 409 -23.87 -20.64 5.02
CA ASP A 409 -22.54 -20.04 4.79
C ASP A 409 -21.58 -21.09 4.21
N ARG A 410 -20.60 -20.66 3.43
CA ARG A 410 -19.77 -21.57 2.62
C ARG A 410 -18.28 -21.39 2.89
N VAL A 411 -17.56 -22.51 2.83
CA VAL A 411 -16.09 -22.58 2.83
C VAL A 411 -15.65 -23.05 1.45
N LEU A 412 -14.71 -22.34 0.84
CA LEU A 412 -14.12 -22.67 -0.46
C LEU A 412 -12.61 -22.82 -0.26
N LEU A 413 -12.10 -24.04 -0.46
CA LEU A 413 -10.67 -24.32 -0.30
C LEU A 413 -9.92 -24.02 -1.60
N GLY A 414 -8.90 -23.18 -1.50
CA GLY A 414 -8.09 -22.68 -2.60
C GLY A 414 -6.99 -23.66 -3.02
N ASP A 415 -6.64 -23.66 -4.31
CA ASP A 415 -5.53 -24.45 -4.84
C ASP A 415 -4.20 -23.68 -4.94
N GLY A 416 -4.19 -22.43 -4.45
CA GLY A 416 -3.06 -21.50 -4.53
C GLY A 416 -2.74 -21.01 -5.94
N ARG A 417 -3.63 -21.25 -6.92
CA ARG A 417 -3.55 -20.76 -8.31
C ARG A 417 -4.79 -19.96 -8.70
N GLY A 418 -5.60 -19.57 -7.71
CA GLY A 418 -6.87 -18.87 -7.90
C GLY A 418 -8.07 -19.77 -8.21
N GLY A 419 -7.94 -21.09 -8.09
CA GLY A 419 -9.04 -22.04 -8.22
C GLY A 419 -9.56 -22.53 -6.87
N PHE A 420 -10.85 -22.89 -6.80
CA PHE A 420 -11.49 -23.44 -5.61
C PHE A 420 -12.12 -24.81 -5.92
N PRO A 421 -11.31 -25.88 -6.01
CA PRO A 421 -11.80 -27.20 -6.43
C PRO A 421 -12.72 -27.87 -5.39
N THR A 422 -12.61 -27.46 -4.12
CA THR A 422 -13.40 -28.02 -3.02
C THR A 422 -14.19 -26.89 -2.36
N ALA A 423 -15.49 -27.11 -2.17
CA ALA A 423 -16.33 -26.19 -1.43
C ALA A 423 -17.38 -26.97 -0.65
N HIS A 424 -17.62 -26.56 0.59
CA HIS A 424 -18.58 -27.19 1.50
C HIS A 424 -19.30 -26.14 2.34
N ASP A 425 -20.28 -26.59 3.10
CA ASP A 425 -21.03 -25.75 4.02
C ASP A 425 -20.21 -25.52 5.30
N LEU A 426 -20.17 -24.27 5.79
CA LEU A 426 -19.50 -23.93 7.06
C LEU A 426 -20.14 -24.66 8.24
N GLY A 427 -21.45 -24.87 8.17
CA GLY A 427 -22.25 -25.59 9.14
C GLY A 427 -23.60 -25.98 8.57
N THR A 428 -24.45 -26.59 9.37
CA THR A 428 -25.80 -27.02 8.93
C THR A 428 -26.85 -25.92 9.07
N ALA A 429 -26.51 -24.79 9.70
CA ALA A 429 -27.44 -23.71 9.95
C ALA A 429 -27.64 -22.86 8.68
N SER A 430 -28.90 -22.50 8.44
CA SER A 430 -29.29 -21.58 7.38
C SER A 430 -29.73 -20.29 8.08
N ASP A 431 -28.82 -19.34 8.19
CA ASP A 431 -28.97 -18.14 9.03
C ASP A 431 -28.93 -16.87 8.20
N ARG A 432 -29.35 -15.75 8.78
CA ARG A 432 -29.27 -14.42 8.18
C ARG A 432 -27.90 -13.78 8.40
N SER A 433 -26.84 -14.44 7.96
CA SER A 433 -25.44 -14.04 8.14
C SER A 433 -25.06 -12.76 7.40
N TYR A 434 -24.31 -11.88 8.08
CA TYR A 434 -23.82 -10.60 7.55
C TYR A 434 -22.30 -10.44 7.53
N SER A 435 -21.57 -11.11 8.43
CA SER A 435 -20.11 -11.12 8.45
C SER A 435 -19.59 -12.45 8.97
N GLY A 436 -18.45 -12.89 8.46
CA GLY A 436 -17.72 -14.07 8.92
C GLY A 436 -16.23 -13.76 9.01
N HIS A 437 -15.72 -13.50 10.21
CA HIS A 437 -14.32 -13.09 10.42
C HIS A 437 -13.46 -14.28 10.80
N LEU A 438 -12.27 -14.36 10.21
CA LEU A 438 -11.29 -15.41 10.49
C LEU A 438 -10.31 -14.96 11.58
N VAL A 439 -10.16 -15.76 12.63
CA VAL A 439 -9.31 -15.46 13.80
C VAL A 439 -9.07 -16.73 14.60
N ASP A 440 -7.86 -16.92 15.13
CA ASP A 440 -7.60 -17.98 16.11
C ASP A 440 -8.18 -17.55 17.47
N LEU A 441 -9.29 -18.17 17.91
CA LEU A 441 -9.99 -17.80 19.14
C LEU A 441 -9.64 -18.68 20.34
N ASP A 442 -9.07 -19.85 20.10
CA ASP A 442 -8.73 -20.80 21.16
C ASP A 442 -7.23 -21.01 21.41
N GLY A 443 -6.41 -20.39 20.56
CA GLY A 443 -4.96 -20.34 20.68
C GLY A 443 -4.28 -21.60 20.18
N ASP A 444 -4.94 -22.41 19.36
CA ASP A 444 -4.38 -23.63 18.77
C ASP A 444 -3.60 -23.38 17.47
N GLY A 445 -3.69 -22.17 16.92
CA GLY A 445 -3.01 -21.72 15.71
C GLY A 445 -3.82 -21.86 14.44
N ASP A 446 -5.03 -22.43 14.50
CA ASP A 446 -5.93 -22.59 13.37
C ASP A 446 -6.94 -21.43 13.30
N LEU A 447 -7.31 -21.01 12.09
CA LEU A 447 -8.29 -19.92 11.94
C LEU A 447 -9.72 -20.43 12.18
N ASP A 448 -10.38 -19.87 13.20
CA ASP A 448 -11.81 -20.05 13.50
C ASP A 448 -12.69 -19.03 12.77
N VAL A 449 -14.02 -19.16 12.83
CA VAL A 449 -14.97 -18.20 12.25
C VAL A 449 -15.90 -17.59 13.28
N VAL A 450 -15.95 -16.26 13.34
CA VAL A 450 -16.98 -15.49 14.05
C VAL A 450 -18.06 -15.04 13.07
N ILE A 451 -19.27 -15.60 13.20
CA ILE A 451 -20.42 -15.30 12.34
C ILE A 451 -21.40 -14.36 13.05
N SER A 452 -21.65 -13.22 12.41
CA SER A 452 -22.66 -12.27 12.86
C SER A 452 -23.97 -12.44 12.09
N ASN A 453 -25.06 -12.74 12.80
CA ASN A 453 -26.37 -12.95 12.21
C ASN A 453 -27.36 -11.82 12.49
N ASP A 454 -28.32 -11.59 11.60
CA ASP A 454 -29.51 -10.82 11.94
C ASP A 454 -30.40 -11.62 12.89
N ARG A 455 -31.26 -10.91 13.61
CA ARG A 455 -32.31 -11.55 14.39
C ARG A 455 -33.28 -12.36 13.50
N PRO A 456 -33.89 -13.45 14.02
CA PRO A 456 -33.71 -14.03 15.35
C PRO A 456 -32.58 -15.08 15.46
N ASP A 457 -31.59 -15.08 14.57
CA ASP A 457 -30.64 -16.18 14.49
C ASP A 457 -29.48 -16.01 15.49
N PRO A 458 -28.96 -17.11 16.08
CA PRO A 458 -27.88 -17.05 17.07
C PRO A 458 -26.59 -16.52 16.45
N LYS A 459 -25.75 -15.87 17.25
CA LYS A 459 -24.45 -15.35 16.79
C LYS A 459 -23.42 -16.39 17.15
N LEU A 460 -22.71 -16.91 16.15
CA LEU A 460 -22.03 -18.20 16.25
C LEU A 460 -20.53 -18.01 16.18
N VAL A 461 -19.83 -18.84 16.94
CA VAL A 461 -18.41 -19.12 16.74
C VAL A 461 -18.27 -20.54 16.25
N TYR A 462 -17.59 -20.71 15.13
CA TYR A 462 -17.22 -22.00 14.56
C TYR A 462 -15.74 -22.24 14.85
N LEU A 463 -15.46 -23.34 15.56
CA LEU A 463 -14.09 -23.78 15.81
C LEU A 463 -13.63 -24.69 14.68
N ASN A 464 -12.43 -24.43 14.20
CA ASN A 464 -11.76 -25.23 13.17
C ASN A 464 -11.00 -26.40 13.80
N ASP A 465 -10.68 -27.42 13.01
CA ASP A 465 -9.82 -28.54 13.43
C ASP A 465 -8.46 -28.54 12.71
N GLY A 466 -8.13 -27.42 12.07
CA GLY A 466 -6.92 -27.21 11.27
C GLY A 466 -7.00 -27.78 9.87
N THR A 467 -8.11 -28.43 9.48
CA THR A 467 -8.27 -29.02 8.13
C THR A 467 -9.37 -28.35 7.30
N GLY A 468 -9.91 -27.23 7.79
CA GLY A 468 -11.02 -26.51 7.18
C GLY A 468 -12.38 -27.13 7.49
N HIS A 469 -12.44 -28.03 8.48
CA HIS A 469 -13.66 -28.61 9.00
C HIS A 469 -14.07 -27.91 10.29
N PHE A 470 -15.23 -27.26 10.22
CA PHE A 470 -15.73 -26.41 11.29
C PHE A 470 -16.85 -27.09 12.07
N ARG A 471 -16.91 -26.80 13.37
CA ARG A 471 -18.04 -27.13 14.24
C ARG A 471 -18.49 -25.91 15.01
N ALA A 472 -19.79 -25.77 15.24
CA ALA A 472 -20.29 -24.75 16.15
C ALA A 472 -19.70 -24.98 17.56
N GLY A 473 -18.93 -24.00 18.06
CA GLY A 473 -18.25 -24.05 19.34
C GLY A 473 -19.03 -23.34 20.44
N SER A 474 -19.42 -22.08 20.20
CA SER A 474 -20.10 -21.23 21.17
C SER A 474 -21.02 -20.21 20.51
N THR A 475 -21.75 -19.45 21.33
CA THR A 475 -22.50 -18.27 20.89
C THR A 475 -22.08 -17.05 21.70
N TYR A 476 -22.28 -15.86 21.14
CA TYR A 476 -22.07 -14.59 21.84
C TYR A 476 -23.28 -13.67 21.73
N GLY A 477 -23.49 -12.81 22.73
CA GLY A 477 -24.61 -11.87 22.73
C GLY A 477 -26.00 -12.52 22.63
N SER A 478 -26.97 -11.76 22.14
CA SER A 478 -28.36 -12.22 21.98
C SER A 478 -28.72 -12.49 20.53
N ALA A 479 -29.41 -13.60 20.26
CA ALA A 479 -29.98 -13.93 18.95
C ALA A 479 -30.99 -12.89 18.44
N GLU A 480 -31.61 -12.13 19.35
CA GLU A 480 -32.59 -11.09 18.99
C GLU A 480 -31.96 -9.77 18.53
N TRP A 481 -30.64 -9.60 18.64
CA TRP A 481 -30.00 -8.37 18.17
C TRP A 481 -29.89 -8.35 16.64
N PRO A 482 -30.18 -7.21 15.99
CA PRO A 482 -30.06 -7.06 14.54
C PRO A 482 -28.60 -6.79 14.14
N THR A 483 -27.73 -7.77 14.40
CA THR A 483 -26.28 -7.63 14.21
C THR A 483 -25.94 -7.66 12.72
N ARG A 484 -25.15 -6.67 12.30
CA ARG A 484 -24.70 -6.51 10.91
C ARG A 484 -23.20 -6.74 10.75
N HIS A 485 -22.46 -6.64 11.83
CA HIS A 485 -21.02 -6.89 11.81
C HIS A 485 -20.55 -7.27 13.22
N ALA A 486 -19.55 -8.13 13.27
CA ALA A 486 -18.76 -8.38 14.47
C ALA A 486 -17.31 -7.99 14.17
N THR A 487 -16.66 -7.25 15.07
CA THR A 487 -15.24 -6.92 14.95
C THR A 487 -14.51 -7.61 16.09
N VAL A 488 -13.49 -8.39 15.77
CA VAL A 488 -12.73 -9.18 16.74
C VAL A 488 -11.44 -8.47 17.08
N VAL A 489 -11.21 -8.16 18.35
CA VAL A 489 -10.01 -7.45 18.83
C VAL A 489 -9.87 -7.59 20.34
N ASP A 490 -8.65 -7.66 20.86
CA ASP A 490 -8.39 -7.56 22.30
C ASP A 490 -8.45 -6.07 22.71
N LEU A 491 -9.56 -5.64 23.32
CA LEU A 491 -9.80 -4.23 23.67
C LEU A 491 -9.24 -3.83 25.04
N ASN A 492 -9.07 -4.81 25.92
CA ASN A 492 -8.67 -4.60 27.31
C ASN A 492 -7.22 -5.05 27.59
N ALA A 493 -6.53 -5.56 26.57
CA ALA A 493 -5.16 -6.07 26.60
C ALA A 493 -4.97 -7.24 27.57
N ASP A 494 -5.98 -8.11 27.72
CA ASP A 494 -5.91 -9.30 28.56
C ASP A 494 -5.40 -10.55 27.83
N GLY A 495 -5.17 -10.45 26.52
CA GLY A 495 -4.69 -11.53 25.66
C GLY A 495 -5.79 -12.42 25.10
N PHE A 496 -7.06 -12.15 25.38
CA PHE A 496 -8.20 -12.82 24.75
C PHE A 496 -8.91 -11.90 23.75
N ALA A 497 -9.38 -12.50 22.66
CA ALA A 497 -10.14 -11.77 21.66
C ALA A 497 -11.54 -11.39 22.19
N ASP A 498 -11.89 -10.11 22.10
CA ASP A 498 -13.25 -9.61 22.36
C ASP A 498 -14.04 -9.45 21.07
N ILE A 499 -15.37 -9.47 21.16
CA ILE A 499 -16.26 -9.20 20.02
C ILE A 499 -17.00 -7.88 20.21
N VAL A 500 -16.76 -6.94 19.31
CA VAL A 500 -17.53 -5.70 19.18
C VAL A 500 -18.68 -5.90 18.19
N VAL A 501 -19.91 -5.70 18.67
CA VAL A 501 -21.14 -6.01 17.95
C VAL A 501 -21.76 -4.72 17.39
N ALA A 502 -21.80 -4.61 16.06
CA ALA A 502 -22.50 -3.52 15.37
C ALA A 502 -23.94 -3.91 15.08
N ASN A 503 -24.90 -3.22 15.72
CA ASN A 503 -26.32 -3.47 15.54
C ASN A 503 -26.99 -2.35 14.75
N ARG A 504 -27.72 -2.72 13.69
CA ARG A 504 -28.56 -1.78 12.94
C ARG A 504 -29.97 -1.76 13.51
N THR A 505 -30.24 -0.78 14.34
CA THR A 505 -31.48 -0.66 15.13
C THR A 505 -32.57 0.12 14.41
N GLY A 506 -32.23 0.89 13.36
CA GLY A 506 -33.15 1.84 12.76
C GLY A 506 -33.65 2.84 13.80
N GLU A 507 -34.93 3.20 13.72
CA GLU A 507 -35.61 4.05 14.73
C GLU A 507 -35.98 3.30 16.03
N ARG A 508 -35.68 2.01 16.14
CA ARG A 508 -36.03 1.22 17.33
C ARG A 508 -35.01 1.45 18.44
N PRO A 509 -35.43 1.37 19.72
CA PRO A 509 -34.49 1.32 20.83
C PRO A 509 -33.54 0.13 20.67
N GLY A 510 -32.24 0.40 20.63
CA GLY A 510 -31.19 -0.62 20.55
C GLY A 510 -29.82 -0.01 20.79
N ALA A 511 -28.78 -0.82 20.70
CA ALA A 511 -27.41 -0.42 21.01
C ALA A 511 -26.40 -1.38 20.39
N SER A 512 -25.15 -0.95 20.31
CA SER A 512 -23.99 -1.78 20.02
C SER A 512 -23.31 -2.22 21.32
N TYR A 513 -22.71 -3.40 21.31
CA TYR A 513 -22.23 -4.09 22.53
C TYR A 513 -20.80 -4.60 22.36
N ILE A 514 -20.15 -4.88 23.49
CA ILE A 514 -18.84 -5.55 23.56
C ILE A 514 -19.03 -6.83 24.35
N CYS A 515 -18.73 -7.98 23.76
CA CYS A 515 -18.75 -9.27 24.42
C CYS A 515 -17.30 -9.66 24.72
N PHE A 516 -16.88 -9.53 25.98
CA PHE A 516 -15.50 -9.81 26.39
C PHE A 516 -15.16 -11.29 26.30
N GLY A 517 -13.98 -11.60 25.82
CA GLY A 517 -13.44 -12.95 25.71
C GLY A 517 -13.07 -13.54 27.08
N LYS A 518 -13.14 -14.86 27.19
CA LYS A 518 -12.59 -15.62 28.34
C LYS A 518 -11.55 -16.67 27.90
N GLY A 519 -11.10 -16.57 26.65
CA GLY A 519 -10.28 -17.57 25.96
C GLY A 519 -11.08 -18.77 25.46
N ARG A 520 -10.44 -19.57 24.60
CA ARG A 520 -11.01 -20.80 24.01
C ARG A 520 -12.31 -20.59 23.24
N GLY A 521 -12.41 -19.47 22.53
CA GLY A 521 -13.63 -19.09 21.81
C GLY A 521 -14.87 -18.92 22.68
N GLN A 522 -14.72 -18.61 23.97
CA GLN A 522 -15.83 -18.34 24.89
C GLN A 522 -15.90 -16.87 25.28
N PHE A 523 -17.11 -16.40 25.58
CA PHE A 523 -17.40 -15.00 25.88
C PHE A 523 -18.22 -14.83 27.16
N GLU A 524 -18.12 -13.67 27.79
CA GLU A 524 -19.01 -13.25 28.87
C GLU A 524 -20.48 -13.28 28.41
N ALA A 525 -21.36 -13.85 29.24
CA ALA A 525 -22.79 -13.91 28.94
C ALA A 525 -23.43 -12.50 28.94
N ALA A 526 -22.88 -11.60 29.73
CA ALA A 526 -23.31 -10.21 29.80
C ALA A 526 -22.37 -9.33 28.95
N CYS A 527 -22.77 -9.04 27.71
CA CYS A 527 -22.03 -8.07 26.89
C CYS A 527 -22.32 -6.63 27.35
N GLU A 528 -21.30 -5.78 27.34
CA GLU A 528 -21.38 -4.38 27.77
C GLU A 528 -21.94 -3.50 26.66
N LYS A 529 -22.99 -2.73 26.97
CA LYS A 529 -23.48 -1.69 26.06
C LYS A 529 -22.53 -0.50 26.06
N PHE A 530 -22.12 -0.04 24.88
CA PHE A 530 -21.16 1.07 24.78
C PHE A 530 -21.61 2.23 23.87
N ALA A 531 -22.38 1.93 22.81
CA ALA A 531 -22.85 2.91 21.83
C ALA A 531 -24.36 2.78 21.57
N THR A 532 -24.99 3.87 21.18
CA THR A 532 -26.45 3.94 20.88
C THR A 532 -26.73 4.21 19.40
N GLU A 533 -25.71 4.57 18.64
CA GLU A 533 -25.75 4.79 17.21
C GLU A 533 -26.14 3.50 16.49
N SER A 534 -27.06 3.60 15.54
CA SER A 534 -27.39 2.47 14.66
C SER A 534 -26.25 2.26 13.69
N ALA A 535 -25.53 1.14 13.82
CA ALA A 535 -24.28 0.89 13.10
C ALA A 535 -24.39 -0.38 12.25
N THR A 536 -23.87 -0.32 11.02
CA THR A 536 -23.69 -1.51 10.16
C THR A 536 -22.29 -2.08 10.23
N THR A 537 -21.29 -1.28 10.65
CA THR A 537 -19.92 -1.70 10.93
C THR A 537 -19.40 -0.92 12.14
N ILE A 538 -18.41 -1.45 12.84
CA ILE A 538 -17.61 -0.71 13.84
C ILE A 538 -16.15 -1.09 13.59
N THR A 539 -15.29 -0.11 13.28
CA THR A 539 -13.88 -0.37 12.98
C THR A 539 -13.04 -0.19 14.24
N ALA A 540 -12.11 -1.11 14.49
CA ALA A 540 -11.16 -1.02 15.58
C ALA A 540 -9.81 -0.49 15.05
N ALA A 541 -9.31 0.61 15.61
CA ALA A 541 -8.03 1.20 15.23
C ALA A 541 -7.51 2.17 16.30
N ASP A 542 -6.19 2.37 16.41
CA ASP A 542 -5.59 3.42 17.25
C ASP A 542 -5.67 4.78 16.54
N VAL A 543 -6.85 5.43 16.64
CA VAL A 543 -7.11 6.71 15.97
C VAL A 543 -6.42 7.86 16.69
N THR A 544 -6.25 7.75 18.01
CA THR A 544 -5.60 8.79 18.81
C THR A 544 -4.07 8.76 18.75
N GLY A 545 -3.48 7.63 18.37
CA GLY A 545 -2.03 7.39 18.34
C GLY A 545 -1.45 7.19 19.73
N ASP A 546 -2.23 6.68 20.67
CA ASP A 546 -1.82 6.46 22.07
C ASP A 546 -1.42 5.00 22.37
N GLY A 547 -1.44 4.14 21.34
CA GLY A 547 -1.12 2.73 21.40
C GLY A 547 -2.29 1.85 21.85
N ARG A 548 -3.51 2.40 21.99
CA ARG A 548 -4.71 1.66 22.38
C ARG A 548 -5.71 1.62 21.23
N VAL A 549 -6.45 0.53 21.15
CA VAL A 549 -7.49 0.37 20.14
C VAL A 549 -8.72 1.19 20.51
N ASP A 550 -9.06 2.17 19.67
CA ASP A 550 -10.31 2.93 19.71
C ASP A 550 -11.39 2.28 18.83
N LEU A 551 -12.65 2.69 19.01
CA LEU A 551 -13.78 2.20 18.20
C LEU A 551 -14.39 3.31 17.34
N ILE A 552 -14.28 3.18 16.03
CA ILE A 552 -14.91 4.06 15.05
C ILE A 552 -16.34 3.57 14.83
N VAL A 553 -17.33 4.36 15.25
CA VAL A 553 -18.75 4.01 15.22
C VAL A 553 -19.50 4.94 14.26
N PRO A 554 -19.68 4.50 12.99
CA PRO A 554 -20.60 5.13 12.06
C PRO A 554 -22.05 5.14 12.53
N HIS A 555 -22.78 6.20 12.19
CA HIS A 555 -24.23 6.26 12.34
C HIS A 555 -24.93 6.06 10.99
N ARG A 556 -25.43 4.86 10.75
CA ARG A 556 -26.02 4.46 9.46
C ARG A 556 -27.38 5.09 9.20
N ASP A 557 -28.23 5.18 10.22
CA ASP A 557 -29.63 5.57 10.07
C ASP A 557 -29.88 7.08 10.36
N GLY A 558 -28.86 7.93 10.16
CA GLY A 558 -28.97 9.38 10.31
C GLY A 558 -28.55 9.90 11.69
N GLY A 559 -27.38 10.53 11.76
CA GLY A 559 -26.86 11.15 12.98
C GLY A 559 -25.35 11.40 12.95
N GLN A 560 -24.83 12.02 14.01
CA GLN A 560 -23.40 12.25 14.17
C GLN A 560 -22.68 10.93 14.46
N SER A 561 -21.68 10.61 13.64
CA SER A 561 -20.79 9.47 13.89
C SER A 561 -19.65 9.85 14.85
N HIS A 562 -19.14 8.89 15.61
CA HIS A 562 -18.12 9.14 16.64
C HIS A 562 -17.04 8.07 16.66
N VAL A 563 -15.80 8.49 16.92
CA VAL A 563 -14.76 7.62 17.46
C VAL A 563 -14.88 7.63 18.98
N TYR A 564 -15.02 6.44 19.56
CA TYR A 564 -15.04 6.21 20.99
C TYR A 564 -13.61 5.90 21.45
N VAL A 565 -13.04 6.81 22.25
CA VAL A 565 -11.64 6.73 22.67
C VAL A 565 -11.49 5.76 23.85
N ASN A 566 -10.59 4.78 23.71
CA ASN A 566 -10.39 3.73 24.71
C ASN A 566 -9.38 4.16 25.79
N GLY A 567 -9.82 4.22 27.04
CA GLY A 567 -8.94 4.47 28.18
C GLY A 567 -8.02 3.30 28.56
N GLY A 568 -8.06 2.18 27.83
CA GLY A 568 -7.22 1.01 28.02
C GLY A 568 -7.86 -0.15 28.80
N LYS A 569 -9.17 -0.09 29.06
CA LYS A 569 -9.91 -1.17 29.74
C LYS A 569 -10.97 -1.83 28.84
N GLY A 570 -11.14 -1.34 27.61
CA GLY A 570 -12.21 -1.78 26.71
C GLY A 570 -13.62 -1.31 27.12
N THR A 571 -13.76 -0.49 28.18
CA THR A 571 -15.06 0.05 28.64
C THR A 571 -15.21 1.51 28.20
N PHE A 572 -16.38 1.88 27.68
CA PHE A 572 -16.60 3.23 27.10
C PHE A 572 -17.66 4.08 27.83
N ALA A 573 -18.09 3.67 29.02
CA ALA A 573 -18.97 4.48 29.86
C ALA A 573 -18.28 5.82 30.23
N GLY A 574 -18.80 6.93 29.71
CA GLY A 574 -18.22 8.27 29.92
C GLY A 574 -16.92 8.54 29.13
N ALA A 575 -16.57 7.67 28.18
CA ALA A 575 -15.40 7.88 27.32
C ALA A 575 -15.51 9.14 26.47
N ALA A 576 -14.36 9.72 26.14
CA ALA A 576 -14.28 10.82 25.19
C ALA A 576 -14.73 10.34 23.81
N ARG A 577 -15.45 11.22 23.08
CA ARG A 577 -15.96 10.95 21.74
C ARG A 577 -15.46 12.01 20.78
N VAL A 578 -14.86 11.57 19.68
CA VAL A 578 -14.42 12.46 18.59
C VAL A 578 -15.44 12.38 17.47
N PRO A 579 -16.18 13.45 17.16
CA PRO A 579 -17.16 13.43 16.09
C PRO A 579 -16.47 13.39 14.72
N PHE A 580 -17.04 12.65 13.78
CA PHE A 580 -16.62 12.66 12.37
C PHE A 580 -17.81 12.57 11.43
N GLY A 581 -17.64 13.10 10.22
CA GLY A 581 -18.72 13.22 9.25
C GLY A 581 -19.78 14.27 9.61
N PRO A 582 -20.71 14.55 8.69
CA PRO A 582 -21.83 15.46 8.92
C PRO A 582 -22.72 15.03 10.10
N VAL A 583 -23.37 16.00 10.75
CA VAL A 583 -24.26 15.77 11.92
C VAL A 583 -25.48 14.91 11.61
N ASP A 584 -25.87 14.83 10.35
CA ASP A 584 -27.01 14.07 9.84
C ASP A 584 -26.59 12.98 8.84
N ALA A 585 -25.32 12.57 8.83
CA ALA A 585 -24.81 11.62 7.86
C ALA A 585 -25.47 10.23 7.96
N ASN A 586 -25.41 9.48 6.85
CA ASN A 586 -25.80 8.06 6.80
C ASN A 586 -24.56 7.22 6.54
N ILE A 587 -23.55 7.35 7.40
CA ILE A 587 -22.29 6.61 7.24
C ILE A 587 -22.58 5.14 7.54
N ARG A 588 -22.55 4.33 6.49
CA ARG A 588 -22.79 2.89 6.56
C ARG A 588 -21.55 2.14 6.99
N MET A 589 -20.38 2.55 6.51
CA MET A 589 -19.14 1.85 6.79
C MET A 589 -17.95 2.80 6.91
N SER A 590 -16.98 2.40 7.72
CA SER A 590 -15.65 3.00 7.82
C SER A 590 -14.56 1.93 7.67
N ALA A 591 -13.40 2.34 7.17
CA ALA A 591 -12.13 1.64 7.29
C ALA A 591 -11.06 2.62 7.76
N ALA A 592 -9.97 2.13 8.35
CA ALA A 592 -8.90 2.96 8.90
C ALA A 592 -7.53 2.48 8.40
N ALA A 593 -6.69 3.42 7.96
CA ALA A 593 -5.28 3.21 7.62
C ALA A 593 -4.54 4.54 7.57
N ASP A 594 -3.22 4.53 7.68
CA ASP A 594 -2.39 5.72 7.38
C ASP A 594 -2.30 5.91 5.85
N LEU A 595 -3.07 6.86 5.31
CA LEU A 595 -3.14 7.12 3.87
C LEU A 595 -2.13 8.17 3.41
N ASN A 596 -1.56 8.95 4.33
CA ASN A 596 -0.66 10.06 4.02
C ASN A 596 0.79 9.84 4.50
N GLY A 597 1.06 8.74 5.20
CA GLY A 597 2.37 8.34 5.71
C GLY A 597 2.83 9.13 6.94
N ASP A 598 1.92 9.74 7.71
CA ASP A 598 2.26 10.54 8.90
C ASP A 598 2.27 9.74 10.22
N GLY A 599 1.97 8.45 10.14
CA GLY A 599 1.93 7.53 11.27
C GLY A 599 0.63 7.57 12.09
N ARG A 600 -0.40 8.30 11.66
CA ARG A 600 -1.73 8.32 12.29
C ARG A 600 -2.74 7.58 11.42
N GLN A 601 -3.80 7.09 12.06
CA GLN A 601 -4.89 6.45 11.33
C GLN A 601 -5.81 7.50 10.71
N ASP A 602 -6.02 7.40 9.40
CA ASP A 602 -7.02 8.14 8.64
C ASP A 602 -8.26 7.28 8.44
N LEU A 603 -9.43 7.91 8.32
CA LEU A 603 -10.70 7.21 8.10
C LEU A 603 -11.17 7.34 6.66
N VAL A 604 -11.47 6.21 6.02
CA VAL A 604 -12.24 6.17 4.78
C VAL A 604 -13.67 5.79 5.12
N THR A 605 -14.64 6.64 4.78
CA THR A 605 -16.05 6.43 5.11
C THR A 605 -16.91 6.31 3.85
N ILE A 606 -17.93 5.46 3.92
CA ILE A 606 -19.02 5.37 2.95
C ILE A 606 -20.27 5.98 3.57
N ASP A 607 -20.65 7.16 3.07
CA ASP A 607 -21.91 7.83 3.39
C ASP A 607 -22.90 7.62 2.23
N GLU A 608 -24.07 7.03 2.52
CA GLU A 608 -25.12 6.85 1.52
C GLU A 608 -25.65 8.20 0.97
N LYS A 609 -25.41 9.32 1.67
CA LYS A 609 -25.77 10.68 1.22
C LYS A 609 -24.70 11.37 0.40
N THR A 610 -23.44 11.31 0.84
CA THR A 610 -22.35 12.14 0.30
C THR A 610 -21.28 11.37 -0.46
N GLY A 611 -21.35 10.04 -0.49
CA GLY A 611 -20.41 9.19 -1.21
C GLY A 611 -19.25 8.73 -0.33
N VAL A 612 -18.05 8.61 -0.92
CA VAL A 612 -16.86 8.18 -0.19
C VAL A 612 -16.04 9.40 0.24
N ALA A 613 -15.52 9.41 1.46
CA ALA A 613 -14.71 10.51 1.96
C ALA A 613 -13.56 10.02 2.85
N VAL A 614 -12.46 10.76 2.81
CA VAL A 614 -11.30 10.57 3.68
C VAL A 614 -11.27 11.65 4.76
N TYR A 615 -11.05 11.25 6.02
CA TYR A 615 -10.83 12.15 7.16
C TYR A 615 -9.46 11.84 7.76
N PHE A 616 -8.56 12.83 7.78
CA PHE A 616 -7.20 12.62 8.26
C PHE A 616 -7.10 12.73 9.78
N GLY A 617 -6.30 11.86 10.39
CA GLY A 617 -5.95 11.95 11.81
C GLY A 617 -5.16 13.23 12.11
N GLU A 618 -5.62 14.03 13.08
CA GLU A 618 -4.95 15.25 13.52
C GLU A 618 -4.54 15.17 14.99
N THR A 619 -3.54 15.96 15.37
CA THR A 619 -3.12 16.08 16.77
C THR A 619 -4.25 16.54 17.68
N GLY A 620 -4.29 16.02 18.91
CA GLY A 620 -5.27 16.42 19.92
C GLY A 620 -6.63 15.74 19.76
N ASN A 621 -6.65 14.50 19.25
CA ASN A 621 -7.83 13.66 19.05
C ASN A 621 -8.87 14.34 18.16
N ARG A 622 -8.42 14.79 16.99
CA ARG A 622 -9.25 15.47 15.99
C ARG A 622 -9.12 14.77 14.66
N LEU A 623 -10.14 14.95 13.82
CA LEU A 623 -10.14 14.52 12.43
C LEU A 623 -10.30 15.75 11.54
N SER A 624 -9.65 15.72 10.37
CA SER A 624 -9.72 16.81 9.40
C SER A 624 -11.13 16.99 8.81
N ALA A 625 -11.32 18.04 8.03
CA ALA A 625 -12.46 18.10 7.11
C ALA A 625 -12.42 16.96 6.08
N ALA A 626 -13.59 16.53 5.61
CA ALA A 626 -13.74 15.48 4.61
C ALA A 626 -13.05 15.83 3.30
N VAL A 627 -12.29 14.88 2.75
CA VAL A 627 -11.80 14.90 1.37
C VAL A 627 -12.62 13.90 0.56
N PRO A 628 -13.58 14.35 -0.27
CA PRO A 628 -14.42 13.45 -1.04
C PRO A 628 -13.60 12.73 -2.10
N ILE A 629 -13.83 11.43 -2.23
CA ILE A 629 -13.29 10.56 -3.26
C ILE A 629 -14.44 9.74 -3.85
N GLY A 630 -14.31 9.26 -5.09
CA GLY A 630 -15.41 8.50 -5.71
C GLY A 630 -15.75 8.95 -7.12
N LEU A 631 -16.67 8.22 -7.74
CA LEU A 631 -17.06 8.39 -9.15
C LEU A 631 -18.40 9.13 -9.33
N GLY A 632 -18.79 9.97 -8.37
CA GLY A 632 -20.00 10.79 -8.47
C GLY A 632 -21.27 10.09 -7.94
N ASP A 633 -22.27 9.90 -8.82
CA ASP A 633 -23.66 9.52 -8.49
C ASP A 633 -23.89 8.04 -8.15
N LYS A 634 -22.84 7.22 -8.14
CA LYS A 634 -22.93 5.79 -7.84
C LYS A 634 -22.97 5.59 -6.33
N ALA A 635 -23.92 4.79 -5.84
CA ALA A 635 -24.07 4.51 -4.42
C ALA A 635 -22.96 3.57 -3.92
N PRO A 636 -21.92 4.07 -3.20
CA PRO A 636 -20.89 3.21 -2.65
C PRO A 636 -21.48 2.37 -1.52
N TYR A 637 -20.96 1.15 -1.36
CA TYR A 637 -21.55 0.18 -0.44
C TYR A 637 -20.55 -0.69 0.30
N ALA A 638 -19.41 -0.98 -0.32
CA ALA A 638 -18.31 -1.72 0.29
C ALA A 638 -16.97 -0.98 0.15
N VAL A 639 -16.08 -1.06 1.15
CA VAL A 639 -14.70 -0.53 1.09
C VAL A 639 -13.73 -1.55 1.66
N ALA A 640 -12.57 -1.67 1.04
CA ALA A 640 -11.41 -2.38 1.57
C ALA A 640 -10.13 -1.57 1.28
N LEU A 641 -9.11 -1.74 2.10
CA LEU A 641 -7.84 -1.00 2.03
C LEU A 641 -6.68 -1.98 1.84
N GLY A 642 -5.67 -1.61 1.06
CA GLY A 642 -4.47 -2.42 0.84
C GLY A 642 -3.49 -1.71 -0.09
N ASP A 643 -2.25 -2.19 -0.21
CA ASP A 643 -1.27 -1.71 -1.21
C ASP A 643 -1.42 -2.56 -2.48
N LEU A 644 -2.28 -2.13 -3.41
CA LEU A 644 -2.67 -2.97 -4.55
C LEU A 644 -1.67 -2.86 -5.71
N ASP A 645 -0.88 -1.78 -5.80
CA ASP A 645 0.16 -1.61 -6.81
C ASP A 645 1.60 -1.88 -6.33
N GLY A 646 1.79 -2.17 -5.03
CA GLY A 646 3.06 -2.56 -4.43
C GLY A 646 3.99 -1.38 -4.19
N ASP A 647 3.47 -0.15 -4.13
CA ASP A 647 4.25 1.06 -3.94
C ASP A 647 4.38 1.50 -2.46
N SER A 648 3.92 0.64 -1.54
CA SER A 648 3.91 0.81 -0.08
C SER A 648 2.99 1.93 0.40
N LYS A 649 1.98 2.31 -0.40
CA LYS A 649 0.93 3.23 0.02
C LYS A 649 -0.39 2.49 0.03
N THR A 650 -1.21 2.84 1.02
CA THR A 650 -2.54 2.25 1.11
C THR A 650 -3.46 2.86 0.04
N ASP A 651 -3.99 2.00 -0.82
CA ASP A 651 -5.03 2.25 -1.81
C ASP A 651 -6.42 1.89 -1.26
N ILE A 652 -7.46 2.28 -2.02
CA ILE A 652 -8.85 2.13 -1.59
C ILE A 652 -9.64 1.37 -2.67
N VAL A 653 -10.19 0.21 -2.34
CA VAL A 653 -11.15 -0.52 -3.19
C VAL A 653 -12.56 -0.15 -2.76
N VAL A 654 -13.40 0.27 -3.70
CA VAL A 654 -14.81 0.62 -3.45
C VAL A 654 -15.73 -0.24 -4.30
N GLY A 655 -16.66 -0.91 -3.64
CA GLY A 655 -17.79 -1.62 -4.23
C GLY A 655 -19.06 -0.75 -4.23
N TYR A 656 -19.92 -0.95 -5.22
CA TYR A 656 -21.13 -0.15 -5.44
C TYR A 656 -22.38 -1.04 -5.55
N ILE A 657 -23.55 -0.43 -5.43
CA ILE A 657 -24.82 -1.02 -5.84
C ILE A 657 -24.94 -0.95 -7.37
N GLU A 658 -25.11 -2.09 -8.03
CA GLU A 658 -25.41 -2.22 -9.48
C GLU A 658 -24.50 -1.37 -10.38
N ALA A 659 -23.23 -1.21 -9.99
CA ALA A 659 -22.22 -0.46 -10.72
C ALA A 659 -20.86 -1.12 -10.56
N ARG A 660 -19.97 -0.84 -11.53
CA ARG A 660 -18.62 -1.39 -11.53
C ARG A 660 -17.84 -0.91 -10.29
N PRO A 661 -17.16 -1.81 -9.57
CA PRO A 661 -16.23 -1.43 -8.51
C PRO A 661 -15.02 -0.66 -9.07
N ALA A 662 -14.34 0.05 -8.17
CA ALA A 662 -13.18 0.87 -8.49
C ALA A 662 -12.06 0.67 -7.47
N VAL A 663 -10.81 0.65 -7.93
CA VAL A 663 -9.63 0.86 -7.09
C VAL A 663 -9.18 2.31 -7.24
N PHE A 664 -8.92 2.99 -6.13
CA PHE A 664 -8.38 4.34 -6.08
C PHE A 664 -6.92 4.25 -5.62
N PHE A 665 -6.00 4.29 -6.58
CA PHE A 665 -4.58 4.20 -6.32
C PHE A 665 -4.04 5.50 -5.74
N ASN A 666 -3.44 5.44 -4.55
CA ASN A 666 -3.06 6.57 -3.74
C ASN A 666 -1.70 7.12 -4.16
N HIS A 667 -1.62 8.43 -4.41
CA HIS A 667 -0.35 9.08 -4.74
C HIS A 667 0.56 9.28 -3.52
N GLY A 668 0.09 8.91 -2.32
CA GLY A 668 0.86 8.88 -1.06
C GLY A 668 0.54 10.03 -0.11
N SER A 669 -0.42 10.87 -0.47
CA SER A 669 -0.90 11.96 0.40
C SER A 669 -2.30 11.69 0.96
N GLY A 670 -2.96 10.63 0.51
CA GLY A 670 -4.38 10.36 0.75
C GLY A 670 -5.33 11.39 0.13
N ARG A 671 -4.84 12.40 -0.61
CA ARG A 671 -5.64 13.51 -1.15
C ARG A 671 -5.84 13.46 -2.65
N ARG A 672 -5.05 12.65 -3.35
CA ARG A 672 -5.11 12.48 -4.81
C ARG A 672 -5.02 11.00 -5.13
N PHE A 673 -5.92 10.55 -5.98
CA PHE A 673 -6.04 9.15 -6.36
C PHE A 673 -6.20 9.03 -7.87
N THR A 674 -5.71 7.92 -8.43
CA THR A 674 -6.04 7.50 -9.80
C THR A 674 -7.08 6.39 -9.73
N PRO A 675 -8.33 6.60 -10.19
CA PRO A 675 -9.34 5.56 -10.19
C PRO A 675 -9.16 4.59 -11.37
N VAL A 676 -9.24 3.29 -11.10
CA VAL A 676 -9.32 2.21 -12.08
C VAL A 676 -10.60 1.42 -11.84
N LEU A 677 -11.52 1.49 -12.81
CA LEU A 677 -12.75 0.70 -12.81
C LEU A 677 -12.47 -0.73 -13.25
N PHE A 678 -13.09 -1.70 -12.60
CA PHE A 678 -12.94 -3.10 -12.96
C PHE A 678 -14.25 -3.88 -12.89
N GLY A 679 -14.22 -5.11 -13.40
CA GLY A 679 -15.36 -6.02 -13.40
C GLY A 679 -16.62 -5.51 -14.12
N ASP A 680 -17.75 -6.10 -13.76
CA ASP A 680 -19.07 -5.75 -14.28
C ASP A 680 -19.93 -5.03 -13.24
N ALA A 681 -21.14 -4.64 -13.63
CA ALA A 681 -22.10 -3.93 -12.78
C ALA A 681 -23.18 -4.85 -12.19
N ALA A 682 -22.99 -6.18 -12.21
CA ALA A 682 -24.00 -7.12 -11.74
C ALA A 682 -24.12 -7.11 -10.21
N GLY A 683 -25.36 -7.02 -9.73
CA GLY A 683 -25.70 -7.12 -8.31
C GLY A 683 -25.10 -6.00 -7.44
N THR A 684 -25.15 -6.20 -6.12
CA THR A 684 -24.57 -5.28 -5.14
C THR A 684 -23.29 -5.86 -4.56
N ALA A 685 -22.17 -5.12 -4.65
CA ALA A 685 -20.95 -5.47 -3.92
C ALA A 685 -21.14 -5.15 -2.43
N TYR A 686 -21.37 -6.18 -1.61
CA TYR A 686 -21.73 -6.04 -0.20
C TYR A 686 -20.53 -6.19 0.74
N GLY A 687 -19.57 -7.04 0.36
CA GLY A 687 -18.32 -7.26 1.09
C GLY A 687 -17.14 -7.43 0.14
N LEU A 688 -15.96 -7.06 0.61
CA LEU A 688 -14.70 -7.11 -0.13
C LEU A 688 -13.64 -7.73 0.76
N ALA A 689 -12.79 -8.57 0.18
CA ALA A 689 -11.56 -9.05 0.81
C ALA A 689 -10.42 -8.96 -0.21
N ILE A 690 -9.22 -8.67 0.29
CA ILE A 690 -8.02 -8.46 -0.52
C ILE A 690 -6.94 -9.44 -0.04
N GLY A 691 -6.27 -10.12 -0.96
CA GLY A 691 -5.20 -11.08 -0.67
C GLY A 691 -4.58 -11.60 -1.96
N ASP A 692 -3.44 -12.29 -1.90
CA ASP A 692 -2.79 -12.90 -3.07
C ASP A 692 -3.24 -14.37 -3.21
N LEU A 693 -4.34 -14.61 -3.92
CA LEU A 693 -5.02 -15.93 -3.97
C LEU A 693 -4.42 -16.90 -4.99
N ASP A 694 -3.62 -16.40 -5.93
CA ASP A 694 -2.86 -17.23 -6.86
C ASP A 694 -1.34 -17.19 -6.66
N LYS A 695 -0.88 -16.56 -5.58
CA LYS A 695 0.51 -16.49 -5.12
C LYS A 695 1.45 -15.90 -6.18
N ASP A 696 0.94 -14.95 -6.98
CA ASP A 696 1.73 -14.27 -8.00
C ASP A 696 2.46 -13.02 -7.48
N GLY A 697 2.24 -12.68 -6.21
CA GLY A 697 2.80 -11.53 -5.52
C GLY A 697 2.01 -10.24 -5.72
N ARG A 698 0.83 -10.28 -6.33
CA ARG A 698 -0.10 -9.15 -6.47
C ARG A 698 -1.37 -9.43 -5.65
N LEU A 699 -1.99 -8.35 -5.19
CA LEU A 699 -3.24 -8.49 -4.45
C LEU A 699 -4.43 -8.64 -5.41
N ASP A 700 -5.23 -9.66 -5.16
CA ASP A 700 -6.50 -9.95 -5.79
C ASP A 700 -7.67 -9.42 -4.94
N ILE A 701 -8.85 -9.33 -5.56
CA ILE A 701 -10.06 -8.80 -4.92
C ILE A 701 -11.18 -9.83 -5.00
N ALA A 702 -11.55 -10.40 -3.85
CA ALA A 702 -12.76 -11.20 -3.69
C ALA A 702 -13.95 -10.29 -3.37
N VAL A 703 -15.06 -10.46 -4.09
CA VAL A 703 -16.26 -9.64 -3.94
C VAL A 703 -17.44 -10.51 -3.58
N ALA A 704 -17.96 -10.30 -2.37
CA ALA A 704 -19.24 -10.84 -1.94
C ALA A 704 -20.36 -10.01 -2.58
N ARG A 705 -21.17 -10.66 -3.42
CA ARG A 705 -22.25 -10.04 -4.16
C ARG A 705 -23.61 -10.54 -3.67
N SER A 706 -24.56 -9.61 -3.68
CA SER A 706 -25.97 -9.95 -3.64
C SER A 706 -26.57 -9.76 -5.02
N GLU A 707 -27.54 -10.60 -5.36
CA GLU A 707 -28.25 -10.57 -6.66
C GLU A 707 -27.35 -10.88 -7.88
N ALA A 708 -26.10 -11.27 -7.65
CA ALA A 708 -25.18 -11.83 -8.64
C ALA A 708 -24.26 -12.86 -7.96
N PRO A 709 -23.68 -13.82 -8.70
CA PRO A 709 -22.68 -14.73 -8.15
C PRO A 709 -21.49 -13.96 -7.55
N ASN A 710 -20.96 -14.46 -6.44
CA ASN A 710 -19.69 -14.00 -5.88
C ASN A 710 -18.55 -14.17 -6.91
N VAL A 711 -17.56 -13.29 -6.86
CA VAL A 711 -16.52 -13.22 -7.90
C VAL A 711 -15.16 -12.84 -7.32
N LEU A 712 -14.12 -13.47 -7.84
CA LEU A 712 -12.72 -13.14 -7.60
C LEU A 712 -12.14 -12.44 -8.84
N TYR A 713 -11.42 -11.34 -8.62
CA TYR A 713 -10.71 -10.58 -9.65
C TYR A 713 -9.21 -10.61 -9.36
N PHE A 714 -8.40 -11.03 -10.32
CA PHE A 714 -6.95 -11.15 -10.12
C PHE A 714 -6.21 -9.87 -10.49
N GLY A 715 -5.24 -9.48 -9.67
CA GLY A 715 -4.38 -8.31 -9.92
C GLY A 715 -3.37 -8.59 -11.03
N GLY A 716 -3.53 -8.00 -12.21
CA GLY A 716 -2.65 -8.24 -13.37
C GLY A 716 -2.13 -6.97 -14.04
N ALA A 717 -1.10 -7.10 -14.89
CA ALA A 717 -0.65 -5.99 -15.74
C ALA A 717 -1.65 -5.75 -16.90
N ALA A 718 -1.83 -4.49 -17.30
CA ALA A 718 -2.68 -4.12 -18.44
C ALA A 718 -2.31 -4.92 -19.71
N GLY A 719 -3.30 -5.56 -20.33
CA GLY A 719 -3.11 -6.34 -21.56
C GLY A 719 -2.90 -7.84 -21.37
N GLN A 720 -2.93 -8.36 -20.13
CA GLN A 720 -3.15 -9.78 -19.89
C GLN A 720 -4.65 -10.12 -20.01
N GLN A 721 -5.19 -10.02 -21.22
CA GLN A 721 -6.43 -10.71 -21.56
C GLN A 721 -6.18 -12.22 -21.48
N THR A 722 -6.38 -12.79 -20.30
CA THR A 722 -6.51 -14.23 -20.18
C THR A 722 -7.92 -14.59 -20.62
N ARG A 723 -8.00 -15.46 -21.63
CA ARG A 723 -9.25 -16.04 -22.12
C ARG A 723 -10.10 -16.46 -20.92
N SER A 724 -11.39 -16.14 -20.96
CA SER A 724 -12.39 -16.71 -20.05
C SER A 724 -12.08 -18.18 -19.80
N PRO A 725 -12.19 -18.68 -18.55
CA PRO A 725 -11.83 -20.05 -18.23
C PRO A 725 -12.42 -20.98 -19.28
N ALA A 726 -11.56 -21.87 -19.81
CA ALA A 726 -11.96 -22.75 -20.89
C ALA A 726 -13.26 -23.44 -20.47
N PRO A 727 -14.33 -23.36 -21.28
CA PRO A 727 -15.62 -23.88 -20.90
C PRO A 727 -15.49 -25.34 -20.44
N VAL A 728 -15.94 -25.64 -19.22
CA VAL A 728 -15.79 -26.97 -18.60
C VAL A 728 -16.56 -28.00 -19.44
N ARG A 729 -15.87 -29.07 -19.83
CA ARG A 729 -16.43 -30.18 -20.60
C ARG A 729 -17.28 -31.08 -19.69
N ARG A 730 -18.60 -31.09 -19.85
CA ARG A 730 -19.53 -31.98 -19.13
C ARG A 730 -20.11 -33.03 -20.07
N VAL A 731 -20.03 -34.31 -19.70
CA VAL A 731 -20.69 -35.41 -20.43
C VAL A 731 -22.17 -35.43 -20.04
N ILE A 732 -23.06 -35.46 -21.03
CA ILE A 732 -24.51 -35.56 -20.82
C ILE A 732 -24.92 -37.02 -21.02
N GLN A 733 -25.35 -37.65 -19.92
CA GLN A 733 -25.82 -39.03 -19.89
C GLN A 733 -27.21 -39.07 -19.24
N PRO A 734 -28.30 -39.16 -20.02
CA PRO A 734 -29.64 -39.23 -19.45
C PRO A 734 -29.83 -40.45 -18.53
N ALA A 735 -30.65 -40.29 -17.50
CA ALA A 735 -30.98 -41.38 -16.59
C ALA A 735 -31.67 -42.54 -17.33
N GLY A 736 -31.24 -43.78 -17.03
CA GLY A 736 -31.79 -44.99 -17.67
C GLY A 736 -31.21 -45.33 -19.05
N TYR A 737 -30.37 -44.46 -19.64
CA TYR A 737 -29.64 -44.82 -20.86
C TYR A 737 -28.54 -45.82 -20.51
N LYS A 738 -28.50 -46.95 -21.22
CA LYS A 738 -27.45 -47.94 -21.00
C LYS A 738 -26.11 -47.35 -21.45
N PRO A 739 -25.04 -47.43 -20.63
CA PRO A 739 -23.70 -47.05 -21.07
C PRO A 739 -23.34 -47.83 -22.33
N THR A 740 -23.07 -47.13 -23.43
CA THR A 740 -22.70 -47.78 -24.68
C THR A 740 -21.32 -48.41 -24.54
N PRO A 741 -21.12 -49.69 -24.91
CA PRO A 741 -19.80 -50.34 -24.89
C PRO A 741 -18.84 -49.84 -26.02
N SER A 742 -19.19 -48.72 -26.66
CA SER A 742 -18.49 -48.06 -27.77
C SER A 742 -18.00 -46.68 -27.28
N PRO A 743 -16.95 -46.06 -27.85
CA PRO A 743 -16.45 -44.73 -27.45
C PRO A 743 -17.42 -43.58 -27.84
N LEU A 744 -18.69 -43.71 -27.46
CA LEU A 744 -19.78 -42.81 -27.79
C LEU A 744 -20.49 -42.38 -26.51
N VAL A 745 -20.71 -41.08 -26.37
CA VAL A 745 -21.53 -40.48 -25.30
C VAL A 745 -22.72 -39.75 -25.95
N PRO A 746 -23.91 -39.69 -25.31
CA PRO A 746 -25.08 -39.07 -25.94
C PRO A 746 -24.88 -37.59 -26.30
N GLY A 747 -24.16 -36.85 -25.46
CA GLY A 747 -23.73 -35.49 -25.79
C GLY A 747 -22.63 -34.96 -24.88
N ILE A 748 -21.99 -33.86 -25.31
CA ILE A 748 -20.99 -33.13 -24.55
C ILE A 748 -21.40 -31.66 -24.50
N LEU A 749 -21.56 -31.12 -23.30
CA LEU A 749 -21.78 -29.70 -23.06
C LEU A 749 -20.43 -29.02 -22.80
N VAL A 750 -20.14 -27.95 -23.55
CA VAL A 750 -18.96 -27.10 -23.40
C VAL A 750 -19.44 -25.66 -23.33
N GLY A 751 -19.47 -25.08 -22.13
CA GLY A 751 -20.06 -23.77 -21.89
C GLY A 751 -21.56 -23.83 -22.20
N ASP A 752 -22.03 -22.93 -23.06
CA ASP A 752 -23.43 -22.88 -23.49
C ASP A 752 -23.74 -23.74 -24.74
N THR A 753 -22.75 -24.47 -25.27
CA THR A 753 -22.90 -25.26 -26.51
C THR A 753 -22.93 -26.76 -26.22
N LEU A 754 -24.00 -27.42 -26.62
CA LEU A 754 -24.18 -28.87 -26.56
C LEU A 754 -23.93 -29.50 -27.93
N TYR A 755 -22.99 -30.43 -27.98
CA TYR A 755 -22.72 -31.29 -29.14
C TYR A 755 -23.36 -32.65 -28.90
N LEU A 756 -24.37 -33.01 -29.70
CA LEU A 756 -25.01 -34.31 -29.64
C LEU A 756 -24.29 -35.31 -30.56
N SER A 757 -24.17 -36.56 -30.12
CA SER A 757 -23.70 -37.63 -31.00
C SER A 757 -24.75 -37.99 -32.06
N GLY A 758 -24.31 -38.62 -33.15
CA GLY A 758 -25.19 -39.22 -34.14
C GLY A 758 -26.17 -40.21 -33.50
N SER A 759 -27.46 -39.96 -33.71
CA SER A 759 -28.56 -40.75 -33.15
C SER A 759 -29.28 -41.49 -34.28
N THR A 760 -29.36 -42.80 -34.15
CA THR A 760 -30.20 -43.68 -34.99
C THR A 760 -31.52 -43.97 -34.26
N GLY A 761 -32.49 -44.61 -34.93
CA GLY A 761 -33.78 -45.00 -34.35
C GLY A 761 -33.71 -46.12 -33.30
N GLY A 762 -32.61 -46.22 -32.55
CA GLY A 762 -32.43 -47.21 -31.50
C GLY A 762 -33.15 -46.84 -30.22
N ASP A 763 -33.74 -47.83 -29.55
CA ASP A 763 -34.18 -47.69 -28.16
C ASP A 763 -32.94 -47.56 -27.25
N PRO A 764 -32.80 -46.48 -26.46
CA PRO A 764 -31.62 -46.21 -25.64
C PRO A 764 -31.41 -47.20 -24.47
N VAL A 765 -32.41 -48.05 -24.17
CA VAL A 765 -32.31 -49.08 -23.13
C VAL A 765 -31.87 -50.42 -23.72
N SER A 766 -32.54 -50.90 -24.77
CA SER A 766 -32.24 -52.19 -25.41
C SER A 766 -31.12 -52.12 -26.45
N GLY A 767 -30.87 -50.94 -27.03
CA GLY A 767 -29.94 -50.70 -28.13
C GLY A 767 -30.42 -51.24 -29.48
N GLN A 768 -31.64 -51.79 -29.59
CA GLN A 768 -32.17 -52.30 -30.85
C GLN A 768 -32.89 -51.21 -31.63
N LEU A 769 -32.83 -51.25 -32.97
CA LEU A 769 -33.61 -50.34 -33.81
C LEU A 769 -35.10 -50.62 -33.66
N VAL A 770 -35.91 -49.58 -33.60
CA VAL A 770 -37.37 -49.72 -33.61
C VAL A 770 -37.83 -50.28 -34.95
N PRO A 771 -38.79 -51.22 -34.97
CA PRO A 771 -39.28 -51.81 -36.22
C PRO A 771 -40.11 -50.81 -37.03
N GLY A 772 -40.14 -50.99 -38.35
CA GLY A 772 -41.02 -50.25 -39.26
C GLY A 772 -40.35 -49.16 -40.10
N GLY A 773 -39.01 -49.07 -40.08
CA GLY A 773 -38.21 -48.28 -41.02
C GLY A 773 -38.22 -46.78 -40.71
N LEU A 774 -38.19 -45.94 -41.75
CA LEU A 774 -37.86 -44.51 -41.65
C LEU A 774 -38.69 -43.73 -40.61
N GLU A 775 -40.02 -43.84 -40.61
CA GLU A 775 -40.84 -42.99 -39.73
C GLU A 775 -40.75 -43.37 -38.25
N PRO A 776 -40.86 -44.67 -37.87
CA PRO A 776 -40.62 -45.09 -36.50
C PRO A 776 -39.21 -44.71 -36.03
N GLU A 777 -38.19 -44.93 -36.86
CA GLU A 777 -36.81 -44.54 -36.52
C GLU A 777 -36.68 -43.04 -36.30
N MET A 778 -37.26 -42.20 -37.16
CA MET A 778 -37.26 -40.75 -37.01
C MET A 778 -37.92 -40.30 -35.70
N LYS A 779 -39.07 -40.87 -35.34
CA LYS A 779 -39.75 -40.54 -34.07
C LYS A 779 -38.91 -40.93 -32.86
N GLN A 780 -38.24 -42.07 -32.92
CA GLN A 780 -37.35 -42.52 -31.85
C GLN A 780 -36.11 -41.62 -31.74
N ILE A 781 -35.51 -41.23 -32.87
CA ILE A 781 -34.37 -40.29 -32.91
C ILE A 781 -34.73 -38.98 -32.22
N MET A 782 -35.88 -38.39 -32.57
CA MET A 782 -36.29 -37.11 -31.98
C MET A 782 -36.59 -37.22 -30.49
N THR A 783 -37.19 -38.32 -30.05
CA THR A 783 -37.41 -38.60 -28.62
C THR A 783 -36.09 -38.69 -27.86
N ASN A 784 -35.10 -39.38 -28.43
CA ASN A 784 -33.77 -39.53 -27.84
C ASN A 784 -33.06 -38.17 -27.74
N VAL A 785 -33.08 -37.39 -28.84
CA VAL A 785 -32.50 -36.04 -28.90
C VAL A 785 -33.11 -35.11 -27.87
N GLN A 786 -34.45 -35.07 -27.76
CA GLN A 786 -35.15 -34.25 -26.76
C GLN A 786 -34.79 -34.65 -25.33
N THR A 787 -34.58 -35.95 -25.08
CA THR A 787 -34.15 -36.46 -23.77
C THR A 787 -32.73 -35.99 -23.41
N VAL A 788 -31.80 -36.01 -24.38
CA VAL A 788 -30.42 -35.52 -24.19
C VAL A 788 -30.40 -34.01 -24.00
N LEU A 789 -31.19 -33.26 -24.78
CA LEU A 789 -31.35 -31.81 -24.63
C LEU A 789 -31.89 -31.46 -23.23
N ALA A 790 -32.95 -32.15 -22.79
CA ALA A 790 -33.54 -31.91 -21.47
C ALA A 790 -32.55 -32.21 -20.34
N ALA A 791 -31.72 -33.25 -20.47
CA ALA A 791 -30.65 -33.56 -19.51
C ALA A 791 -29.52 -32.50 -19.48
N ALA A 792 -29.49 -31.58 -20.45
CA ALA A 792 -28.59 -30.43 -20.51
C ALA A 792 -29.31 -29.10 -20.24
N ASP A 793 -30.56 -29.13 -19.76
CA ASP A 793 -31.43 -27.97 -19.56
C ASP A 793 -31.67 -27.18 -20.87
N MET A 794 -31.88 -27.91 -21.97
CA MET A 794 -32.10 -27.38 -23.32
C MET A 794 -33.34 -28.01 -23.98
N SER A 795 -33.77 -27.42 -25.09
CA SER A 795 -34.91 -27.84 -25.90
C SER A 795 -34.57 -27.86 -27.40
N LEU A 796 -35.51 -28.28 -28.25
CA LEU A 796 -35.34 -28.20 -29.70
C LEU A 796 -35.20 -26.75 -30.22
N ASN A 797 -35.68 -25.75 -29.47
CA ASN A 797 -35.54 -24.34 -29.83
C ASN A 797 -34.08 -23.87 -29.72
N ASP A 798 -33.26 -24.56 -28.93
CA ASP A 798 -31.84 -24.24 -28.76
C ASP A 798 -30.98 -24.86 -29.86
N VAL A 799 -31.54 -25.72 -30.73
CA VAL A 799 -30.80 -26.36 -31.81
C VAL A 799 -30.52 -25.35 -32.92
N VAL A 800 -29.24 -25.20 -33.27
CA VAL A 800 -28.78 -24.24 -34.30
C VAL A 800 -28.25 -24.91 -35.56
N ALA A 801 -27.82 -26.17 -35.47
CA ALA A 801 -27.30 -26.94 -36.60
C ALA A 801 -27.68 -28.41 -36.53
N VAL A 802 -27.98 -29.00 -37.69
CA VAL A 802 -28.38 -30.39 -37.88
C VAL A 802 -27.64 -31.00 -39.07
N THR A 803 -27.10 -32.20 -38.90
CA THR A 803 -26.65 -33.02 -40.02
C THR A 803 -27.43 -34.32 -40.04
N THR A 804 -27.95 -34.66 -41.21
CA THR A 804 -28.82 -35.81 -41.46
C THR A 804 -28.16 -36.74 -42.46
N TYR A 805 -28.07 -38.02 -42.13
CA TYR A 805 -27.60 -39.07 -43.02
C TYR A 805 -28.76 -40.00 -43.38
N LEU A 806 -29.07 -40.12 -44.67
CA LEU A 806 -30.12 -40.99 -45.20
C LEU A 806 -29.50 -42.19 -45.92
N ALA A 807 -29.97 -43.39 -45.59
CA ALA A 807 -29.56 -44.61 -46.29
C ALA A 807 -30.10 -44.68 -47.73
N ASP A 808 -31.15 -43.92 -48.05
CA ASP A 808 -31.77 -43.83 -49.37
C ASP A 808 -32.30 -42.42 -49.61
N MET A 809 -31.88 -41.79 -50.70
CA MET A 809 -32.31 -40.41 -51.02
C MET A 809 -33.76 -40.36 -51.55
N ALA A 810 -34.34 -41.50 -51.93
CA ALA A 810 -35.78 -41.57 -52.24
C ALA A 810 -36.66 -41.22 -51.01
N ASP A 811 -36.14 -41.39 -49.79
CA ASP A 811 -36.82 -41.08 -48.54
C ASP A 811 -36.80 -39.57 -48.19
N PHE A 812 -36.07 -38.73 -48.94
CA PHE A 812 -35.84 -37.32 -48.60
C PHE A 812 -37.13 -36.50 -48.41
N ALA A 813 -38.11 -36.65 -49.30
CA ALA A 813 -39.38 -35.93 -49.21
C ALA A 813 -40.18 -36.37 -47.97
N ARG A 814 -40.18 -37.67 -47.67
CA ARG A 814 -40.87 -38.26 -46.52
C ARG A 814 -40.22 -37.85 -45.20
N PHE A 815 -38.89 -37.87 -45.14
CA PHE A 815 -38.11 -37.34 -44.03
C PHE A 815 -38.45 -35.87 -43.76
N ASN A 816 -38.47 -35.02 -44.79
CA ASN A 816 -38.78 -33.60 -44.62
C ASN A 816 -40.18 -33.36 -44.04
N ALA A 817 -41.19 -34.11 -44.48
CA ALA A 817 -42.55 -34.00 -43.97
C ALA A 817 -42.65 -34.30 -42.46
N ILE A 818 -41.84 -35.23 -41.96
CA ILE A 818 -41.81 -35.58 -40.54
C ILE A 818 -40.96 -34.58 -39.77
N TYR A 819 -39.79 -34.21 -40.30
CA TYR A 819 -38.84 -33.30 -39.68
C TYR A 819 -39.45 -31.93 -39.34
N THR A 820 -40.26 -31.36 -40.25
CA THR A 820 -40.89 -30.04 -40.04
C THR A 820 -41.87 -30.02 -38.86
N SER A 821 -42.43 -31.16 -38.47
CA SER A 821 -43.34 -31.24 -37.32
C SER A 821 -42.66 -31.01 -35.97
N TYR A 822 -41.34 -31.16 -35.90
CA TYR A 822 -40.55 -30.99 -34.67
C TYR A 822 -40.00 -29.58 -34.46
N PHE A 823 -40.10 -28.72 -35.47
CA PHE A 823 -39.65 -27.32 -35.43
C PHE A 823 -40.82 -26.38 -35.80
N PRO A 824 -41.84 -26.25 -34.92
CA PRO A 824 -42.99 -25.41 -35.19
C PRO A 824 -42.58 -23.93 -35.30
N ASN A 825 -43.34 -23.15 -36.08
CA ASN A 825 -43.11 -21.72 -36.37
C ASN A 825 -41.96 -21.37 -37.33
N GLY A 826 -41.35 -22.38 -37.98
CA GLY A 826 -40.35 -22.14 -39.03
C GLY A 826 -38.97 -21.71 -38.52
N ALA A 827 -38.73 -21.79 -37.21
CA ALA A 827 -37.43 -21.61 -36.58
C ALA A 827 -36.54 -22.85 -36.82
N TYR A 828 -36.21 -23.11 -38.08
CA TYR A 828 -35.40 -24.26 -38.47
C TYR A 828 -33.91 -23.99 -38.19
N PRO A 829 -33.19 -24.95 -37.60
CA PRO A 829 -31.73 -24.88 -37.55
C PRO A 829 -31.14 -24.97 -38.96
N THR A 830 -29.90 -24.53 -39.10
CA THR A 830 -29.12 -24.84 -40.31
C THR A 830 -29.05 -26.35 -40.49
N ARG A 831 -29.20 -26.85 -41.73
CA ARG A 831 -29.25 -28.29 -41.97
C ARG A 831 -28.47 -28.73 -43.19
N SER A 832 -27.65 -29.77 -43.02
CA SER A 832 -27.07 -30.55 -44.11
C SER A 832 -27.72 -31.93 -44.18
N THR A 833 -27.99 -32.43 -45.40
CA THR A 833 -28.50 -33.80 -45.60
C THR A 833 -27.65 -34.53 -46.62
N VAL A 834 -27.20 -35.74 -46.27
CA VAL A 834 -26.23 -36.53 -47.03
C VAL A 834 -26.81 -37.92 -47.28
N ALA A 835 -26.70 -38.41 -48.52
CA ALA A 835 -26.94 -39.83 -48.82
C ALA A 835 -25.71 -40.65 -48.41
N VAL A 836 -25.92 -41.77 -47.73
CA VAL A 836 -24.85 -42.70 -47.35
C VAL A 836 -25.15 -44.09 -47.87
N THR A 837 -24.11 -44.88 -48.13
CA THR A 837 -24.23 -46.25 -48.62
C THR A 837 -24.80 -47.20 -47.57
N GLN A 838 -24.51 -46.96 -46.28
CA GLN A 838 -25.00 -47.77 -45.18
C GLN A 838 -24.89 -47.00 -43.85
N LEU A 839 -25.82 -47.27 -42.92
CA LEU A 839 -25.79 -46.80 -41.54
C LEU A 839 -25.66 -47.99 -40.57
N ALA A 840 -25.24 -47.70 -39.33
CA ALA A 840 -25.08 -48.72 -38.29
C ALA A 840 -26.38 -49.51 -38.08
N ARG A 841 -26.25 -50.83 -37.90
CA ARG A 841 -27.37 -51.77 -37.67
C ARG A 841 -28.44 -51.79 -38.77
N GLY A 842 -28.16 -51.23 -39.93
CA GLY A 842 -29.12 -51.14 -41.04
C GLY A 842 -30.17 -50.03 -40.86
N ALA A 843 -29.90 -49.04 -40.01
CA ALA A 843 -30.77 -47.88 -39.83
C ALA A 843 -31.07 -47.18 -41.16
N ARG A 844 -32.26 -46.59 -41.28
CA ARG A 844 -32.66 -45.79 -42.44
C ARG A 844 -32.19 -44.34 -42.34
N LEU A 845 -31.95 -43.87 -41.11
CA LEU A 845 -31.65 -42.49 -40.80
C LEU A 845 -30.74 -42.36 -39.57
N GLU A 846 -29.81 -41.42 -39.63
CA GLU A 846 -29.03 -40.96 -38.48
C GLU A 846 -29.00 -39.43 -38.45
N ILE A 847 -29.19 -38.83 -37.27
CA ILE A 847 -29.18 -37.38 -37.09
C ILE A 847 -28.21 -36.99 -35.97
N THR A 848 -27.40 -35.98 -36.24
CA THR A 848 -26.57 -35.30 -35.23
C THR A 848 -26.94 -33.82 -35.18
N MET A 849 -26.84 -33.22 -33.99
CA MET A 849 -27.28 -31.84 -33.76
C MET A 849 -26.29 -31.06 -32.89
N THR A 850 -26.29 -29.73 -33.04
CA THR A 850 -25.62 -28.80 -32.14
C THR A 850 -26.66 -27.82 -31.60
N ALA A 851 -26.69 -27.65 -30.28
CA ALA A 851 -27.56 -26.69 -29.60
C ALA A 851 -26.75 -25.65 -28.83
N VAL A 852 -27.25 -24.43 -28.79
CA VAL A 852 -26.65 -23.29 -28.07
C VAL A 852 -27.71 -22.69 -27.17
N ARG A 853 -27.42 -22.57 -25.87
CA ARG A 853 -28.36 -22.03 -24.89
C ARG A 853 -28.63 -20.57 -25.23
N SER A 854 -29.89 -20.23 -25.43
CA SER A 854 -30.30 -18.83 -25.54
C SER A 854 -30.13 -18.17 -24.18
N LYS A 855 -29.34 -17.09 -24.09
CA LYS A 855 -29.17 -16.31 -22.85
C LYS A 855 -30.46 -15.61 -22.43
#